data_AF-C3QYK4-F1
#
_entry.id   AF-C3QYK4-F1
#
_cell.length_a   1.000
_cell.length_b   1.000
_cell.length_c   1.000
_cell.angle_alpha   90.00
_cell.angle_beta   90.00
_cell.angle_gamma   90.00
#
_symmetry.space_group_name_H-M   'P 1'
#
loop_
_entity.id
_entity.type
_entity.pdbx_description
1 polymer ?
#
loop_
_entity_poly.entity_id
_entity_poly.type
_entity_poly.pdbx_seq_one_letter_code
_entity_poly.pdbx_strand_id
1 'polypeptide(L)'
;MLVSSISFISCVDNEKNLFNADQLKQIYEETFPVKNIDSDGDWTMSRSVTAHVSINGDQGVDYKIQIFDADPLSPESTAKLLAEGTVTQSMTLDVVMDCATSLDKVFVARIDEHKRYLVQPTAIENGTVTAHFGDKGTPTRSISRAVTTSIPVMEAPYTADFISAKKAISTVIQANWDLSAKSGWGGSYGQFPVFTESERWFKIQEGTFKAGFSATGNRDGEISAVKVIVPQGSTWVIENSNQFSDITEIIVENGGKIEIAKNGSLILTRASYITVMQGGSIVGDRGIQITNSSAGRTNYNAGTIDCDFLKIDGSGNGVDFVNYGTLKLNSYNASTNGTTLINHGTIEVENIDGNNNTNIKNGCYLKAGKLQFGTLVMGNTSEAICKELTGNGNDNNIVMEAQSMLTCTGKANLFRTVTGPTQGTALLRIHEIDNTSGLAQSASKVSNNIICEITDQTYKGEAHYNWSPFAWLVNKGLQQGATYCNPGKAEFILPADGDCVKEGYNSDEKPDDVEIRYAVYSYAFEDNYPKAGDYDFNDIVLNVTLPAAGNDVKELKYKIDLRAVGAVKQLGAGLRIRGIDKNNVEEISFGAGAAQRTGSLNSGIFENASYEANGNELVIPLFGDAHYVYGYTGAQRPMLNTGNASTPLTDIYTLEVNVKLKNEISVPSVTDGLDFFIAYQGIGQKRTEIHLTHFNSATANGQLADNEVLEVIKAVNNTWALCVPDKFAYPTETTVITNAYSKFADWAHDQSSTTDWYKTVSSDKVIQY
;
A
#
# COMPACT_ATOMS: atom_id res chain seq x y z
N MET A 1 -19.15 59.54 9.26
CA MET A 1 -19.80 59.94 10.53
C MET A 1 -20.30 58.67 11.18
N LEU A 2 -19.89 58.19 12.36
CA LEU A 2 -19.04 58.73 13.42
C LEU A 2 -17.55 58.41 13.20
N VAL A 3 -16.70 59.34 13.64
CA VAL A 3 -15.24 59.24 13.71
C VAL A 3 -14.91 59.01 15.18
N SER A 4 -14.33 57.87 15.54
CA SER A 4 -13.66 57.68 16.84
C SER A 4 -12.16 57.61 16.61
N SER A 5 -11.59 58.77 16.34
CA SER A 5 -10.16 59.02 16.40
C SER A 5 -9.72 58.96 17.85
N ILE A 6 -9.05 57.87 18.26
CA ILE A 6 -8.26 57.86 19.50
C ILE A 6 -6.93 58.52 19.16
N SER A 7 -6.86 59.82 19.40
CA SER A 7 -5.63 60.60 19.35
C SER A 7 -4.76 60.21 20.56
N PHE A 8 -3.59 59.63 20.34
CA PHE A 8 -2.55 59.52 21.37
C PHE A 8 -1.95 60.91 21.59
N ILE A 9 -2.45 61.62 22.60
CA ILE A 9 -1.79 62.78 23.16
C ILE A 9 -0.59 62.28 23.95
N SER A 10 0.60 62.81 23.64
CA SER A 10 1.77 62.68 24.49
C SER A 10 1.49 63.35 25.84
N CYS A 11 1.25 62.56 26.88
CA CYS A 11 1.43 63.04 28.25
C CYS A 11 2.90 62.85 28.60
N VAL A 12 3.68 63.91 28.41
CA VAL A 12 4.97 64.07 29.06
C VAL A 12 4.65 64.58 30.47
N ASP A 13 4.62 63.68 31.44
CA ASP A 13 4.79 64.06 32.85
C ASP A 13 5.99 63.30 33.42
N ASN A 14 6.90 64.09 33.98
CA ASN A 14 8.12 63.66 34.64
C ASN A 14 7.79 62.86 35.90
N GLU A 15 7.84 61.53 35.84
CA GLU A 15 8.34 60.65 36.90
C GLU A 15 8.25 59.17 36.45
N LYS A 16 9.41 58.57 36.16
CA LYS A 16 9.66 57.13 35.96
C LYS A 16 8.84 56.43 34.84
N ASN A 17 9.41 56.45 33.63
CA ASN A 17 9.21 55.39 32.63
C ASN A 17 9.74 54.05 33.18
N LEU A 18 8.95 53.39 34.01
CA LEU A 18 9.18 52.00 34.38
C LEU A 18 8.32 51.16 33.44
N PHE A 19 8.98 50.33 32.62
CA PHE A 19 8.35 49.25 31.90
C PHE A 19 7.37 48.49 32.83
N ASN A 20 6.13 48.33 32.40
CA ASN A 20 5.10 47.60 33.15
C ASN A 20 4.78 46.29 32.43
N ALA A 21 5.38 45.21 32.92
CA ALA A 21 5.23 43.87 32.36
C ALA A 21 3.76 43.39 32.36
N ASP A 22 3.02 43.66 33.44
CA ASP A 22 1.63 43.21 33.59
C ASP A 22 0.69 43.92 32.60
N GLN A 23 0.90 45.22 32.40
CA GLN A 23 0.12 45.97 31.40
C GLN A 23 0.42 45.49 29.98
N LEU A 24 1.68 45.22 29.66
CA LEU A 24 2.06 44.69 28.34
C LEU A 24 1.49 43.28 28.13
N LYS A 25 1.57 42.42 29.16
CA LYS A 25 0.97 41.09 29.16
C LYS A 25 -0.52 41.17 28.85
N GLN A 26 -1.25 42.05 29.53
CA GLN A 26 -2.68 42.27 29.29
C GLN A 26 -2.96 42.72 27.86
N ILE A 27 -2.16 43.64 27.30
CA ILE A 27 -2.32 44.09 25.91
C ILE A 27 -2.18 42.91 24.94
N TYR A 28 -1.14 42.09 25.09
CA TYR A 28 -0.95 40.92 24.24
C TYR A 28 -2.06 39.89 24.39
N GLU A 29 -2.45 39.58 25.63
CA GLU A 29 -3.53 38.65 25.92
C GLU A 29 -4.89 39.14 25.42
N GLU A 30 -5.14 40.46 25.35
CA GLU A 30 -6.40 41.03 24.85
C GLU A 30 -6.44 41.15 23.33
N THR A 31 -5.32 41.53 22.69
CA THR A 31 -5.24 41.80 21.26
C THR A 31 -5.04 40.55 20.41
N PHE A 32 -4.33 39.53 20.91
CA PHE A 32 -4.16 38.28 20.17
C PHE A 32 -5.51 37.57 19.96
N PRO A 33 -5.79 37.00 18.78
CA PRO A 33 -7.11 36.46 18.46
C PRO A 33 -7.45 35.16 19.20
N VAL A 34 -6.48 34.54 19.87
CA VAL A 34 -6.66 33.32 20.66
C VAL A 34 -6.31 33.60 22.12
N LYS A 35 -7.06 32.99 23.05
CA LYS A 35 -6.81 33.05 24.49
C LYS A 35 -6.35 31.68 25.00
N ASN A 36 -5.58 31.66 26.09
CA ASN A 36 -5.06 30.44 26.71
C ASN A 36 -4.20 29.62 25.73
N ILE A 37 -3.25 30.27 25.07
CA ILE A 37 -2.36 29.64 24.09
C ILE A 37 -1.56 28.53 24.78
N ASP A 38 -1.33 27.42 24.07
CA ASP A 38 -0.41 26.36 24.48
C ASP A 38 0.97 26.95 24.79
N SER A 39 1.45 26.83 26.02
CA SER A 39 2.73 27.42 26.43
C SER A 39 3.94 26.74 25.80
N ASP A 40 3.79 25.50 25.34
CA ASP A 40 4.86 24.71 24.73
C ASP A 40 4.81 24.73 23.20
N GLY A 41 3.78 25.36 22.62
CA GLY A 41 3.57 25.46 21.18
C GLY A 41 4.61 26.31 20.45
N ASP A 42 5.03 25.88 19.26
CA ASP A 42 6.10 26.51 18.46
C ASP A 42 5.60 27.20 17.18
N TRP A 43 4.28 27.20 16.98
CA TRP A 43 3.58 27.82 15.85
C TRP A 43 3.94 27.22 14.49
N THR A 44 4.38 25.97 14.50
CA THR A 44 4.82 25.23 13.32
C THR A 44 3.90 24.02 13.10
N MET A 45 3.39 23.89 11.88
CA MET A 45 2.50 22.78 11.50
C MET A 45 3.28 21.63 10.87
N SER A 46 4.59 21.60 11.06
CA SER A 46 5.52 20.58 10.58
C SER A 46 6.29 19.92 11.72
N ARG A 47 6.72 18.68 11.50
CA ARG A 47 7.57 17.95 12.45
C ARG A 47 8.62 17.14 11.71
N SER A 48 9.75 16.94 12.39
CA SER A 48 10.77 15.97 12.00
C SER A 48 10.32 14.54 12.28
N VAL A 49 10.57 13.64 11.35
CA VAL A 49 10.31 12.19 11.43
C VAL A 49 11.57 11.46 10.99
N THR A 50 11.98 10.44 11.75
CA THR A 50 13.12 9.59 11.37
C THR A 50 12.63 8.40 10.55
N ALA A 51 13.16 8.23 9.35
CA ALA A 51 12.87 7.09 8.49
C ALA A 51 14.04 6.10 8.49
N HIS A 52 13.70 4.82 8.70
CA HIS A 52 14.59 3.67 8.60
C HIS A 52 14.09 2.78 7.46
N VAL A 53 14.82 2.75 6.34
CA VAL A 53 14.46 1.93 5.19
C VAL A 53 15.57 0.93 4.92
N SER A 54 15.24 -0.35 5.02
CA SER A 54 16.16 -1.46 4.75
C SER A 54 15.71 -2.27 3.55
N ILE A 55 16.67 -2.88 2.86
CA ILE A 55 16.41 -3.71 1.69
C ILE A 55 17.21 -4.99 1.83
N ASN A 56 16.55 -6.13 1.64
CA ASN A 56 17.21 -7.40 1.42
C ASN A 56 16.99 -7.83 -0.04
N GLY A 57 17.78 -7.24 -0.93
CA GLY A 57 17.76 -7.45 -2.38
C GLY A 57 19.05 -8.09 -2.88
N ASP A 58 19.38 -7.83 -4.14
CA ASP A 58 20.54 -8.42 -4.80
C ASP A 58 21.87 -7.81 -4.30
N GLN A 59 22.86 -8.68 -4.16
CA GLN A 59 24.17 -8.29 -3.67
C GLN A 59 24.88 -7.37 -4.68
N GLY A 60 25.30 -6.19 -4.22
CA GLY A 60 26.04 -5.22 -5.05
C GLY A 60 25.16 -4.32 -5.92
N VAL A 61 23.83 -4.37 -5.74
CA VAL A 61 22.88 -3.44 -6.40
C VAL A 61 22.59 -2.26 -5.49
N ASP A 62 22.68 -1.06 -6.07
CA ASP A 62 22.25 0.20 -5.46
C ASP A 62 20.77 0.42 -5.77
N TYR A 63 19.93 0.43 -4.74
CA TYR A 63 18.50 0.70 -4.88
C TYR A 63 18.22 2.15 -4.51
N LYS A 64 17.51 2.87 -5.39
CA LYS A 64 17.00 4.19 -5.07
C LYS A 64 15.76 4.07 -4.18
N ILE A 65 15.76 4.80 -3.07
CA ILE A 65 14.61 4.95 -2.17
C ILE A 65 14.06 6.36 -2.28
N GLN A 66 12.74 6.47 -2.34
CA GLN A 66 12.01 7.73 -2.25
C GLN A 66 10.85 7.59 -1.26
N ILE A 67 10.61 8.62 -0.45
CA ILE A 67 9.53 8.66 0.53
C ILE A 67 8.59 9.81 0.19
N PHE A 68 7.31 9.50 0.04
CA PHE A 68 6.28 10.45 -0.37
C PHE A 68 5.21 10.65 0.71
N ASP A 69 4.58 11.82 0.73
CA ASP A 69 3.45 12.15 1.62
C ASP A 69 2.10 11.56 1.16
N ALA A 70 2.00 11.12 -0.09
CA ALA A 70 0.83 10.49 -0.68
C ALA A 70 1.24 9.41 -1.70
N ASP A 71 0.26 8.66 -2.22
CA ASP A 71 0.47 7.60 -3.21
C ASP A 71 1.10 8.17 -4.51
N PRO A 72 2.35 7.81 -4.84
CA PRO A 72 3.03 8.33 -6.02
C PRO A 72 2.60 7.68 -7.35
N LEU A 73 1.84 6.57 -7.32
CA LEU A 73 1.47 5.80 -8.51
C LEU A 73 0.06 6.09 -9.02
N SER A 74 -0.75 6.80 -8.23
CA SER A 74 -2.09 7.21 -8.68
C SER A 74 -2.03 8.13 -9.93
N PRO A 75 -2.92 7.96 -10.93
CA PRO A 75 -2.87 8.74 -12.18
C PRO A 75 -2.96 10.26 -12.02
N GLU A 76 -3.58 10.72 -10.93
CA GLU A 76 -3.72 12.14 -10.57
C GLU A 76 -2.90 12.49 -9.33
N SER A 77 -1.80 11.76 -9.09
CA SER A 77 -1.02 11.91 -7.87
C SER A 77 -0.58 13.35 -7.64
N THR A 78 -0.74 13.79 -6.38
CA THR A 78 -0.17 15.03 -5.86
C THR A 78 0.92 14.79 -4.84
N ALA A 79 1.48 13.58 -4.82
CA ALA A 79 2.53 13.18 -3.90
C ALA A 79 3.75 14.10 -4.01
N LYS A 80 4.26 14.51 -2.85
CA LYS A 80 5.47 15.30 -2.70
C LYS A 80 6.55 14.42 -2.08
N LEU A 81 7.73 14.50 -2.66
CA LEU A 81 8.93 13.84 -2.19
C LEU A 81 9.40 14.50 -0.90
N LEU A 82 9.43 13.72 0.18
CA LEU A 82 9.88 14.13 1.51
C LEU A 82 11.35 13.77 1.72
N ALA A 83 11.77 12.60 1.26
CA ALA A 83 13.14 12.12 1.39
C ALA A 83 13.55 11.25 0.20
N GLU A 84 14.85 11.23 -0.11
CA GLU A 84 15.43 10.26 -1.03
C GLU A 84 16.84 9.84 -0.60
N GLY A 85 17.25 8.67 -1.08
CA GLY A 85 18.57 8.11 -0.80
C GLY A 85 18.84 6.87 -1.62
N THR A 86 20.03 6.30 -1.44
CA THR A 86 20.43 5.05 -2.08
C THR A 86 20.82 4.04 -1.00
N VAL A 87 20.37 2.80 -1.14
CA VAL A 87 20.59 1.72 -0.18
C VAL A 87 21.08 0.47 -0.90
N THR A 88 22.06 -0.21 -0.31
CA THR A 88 22.49 -1.56 -0.72
C THR A 88 21.95 -2.60 0.26
N GLN A 89 22.01 -3.89 -0.09
CA GLN A 89 21.50 -5.00 0.74
C GLN A 89 21.95 -4.99 2.21
N SER A 90 23.16 -4.48 2.50
CA SER A 90 23.74 -4.45 3.86
C SER A 90 23.57 -3.11 4.59
N MET A 91 22.84 -2.16 4.00
CA MET A 91 22.68 -0.80 4.52
C MET A 91 21.22 -0.51 4.88
N THR A 92 21.04 0.49 5.74
CA THR A 92 19.76 1.10 6.04
C THR A 92 19.86 2.58 5.66
N LEU A 93 18.85 3.12 4.97
CA LEU A 93 18.68 4.56 4.88
C LEU A 93 18.11 5.06 6.20
N ASP A 94 18.91 5.81 6.94
CA ASP A 94 18.53 6.47 8.19
C ASP A 94 18.46 7.98 7.96
N VAL A 95 17.29 8.51 7.60
CA VAL A 95 17.13 9.92 7.21
C VAL A 95 16.09 10.62 8.07
N VAL A 96 16.37 11.87 8.48
CA VAL A 96 15.38 12.74 9.12
C VAL A 96 14.70 13.55 8.04
N MET A 97 13.38 13.45 7.94
CA MET A 97 12.55 14.18 6.99
C MET A 97 11.50 15.02 7.72
N ASP A 98 11.11 16.13 7.14
CA ASP A 98 9.99 16.92 7.65
C ASP A 98 8.69 16.53 6.95
N CYS A 99 7.59 16.59 7.70
CA CYS A 99 6.26 16.42 7.16
C CYS A 99 5.25 17.24 7.97
N ALA A 100 4.00 17.33 7.49
CA ALA A 100 2.93 17.94 8.25
C ALA A 100 2.68 17.18 9.56
N THR A 101 2.35 17.89 10.65
CA THR A 101 1.99 17.26 11.94
C THR A 101 0.75 16.37 11.84
N SER A 102 -0.15 16.66 10.89
CA SER A 102 -1.32 15.84 10.58
C SER A 102 -1.04 14.61 9.72
N LEU A 103 0.17 14.45 9.17
CA LEU A 103 0.52 13.28 8.37
C LEU A 103 0.82 12.09 9.29
N ASP A 104 0.11 10.98 9.09
CA ASP A 104 0.22 9.75 9.89
C ASP A 104 0.78 8.56 9.10
N LYS A 105 0.98 8.72 7.79
CA LYS A 105 1.44 7.69 6.87
C LYS A 105 2.27 8.30 5.75
N VAL A 106 3.26 7.55 5.30
CA VAL A 106 4.05 7.84 4.10
C VAL A 106 4.04 6.66 3.14
N PHE A 107 4.44 6.92 1.90
CA PHE A 107 4.59 5.92 0.86
C PHE A 107 6.08 5.78 0.55
N VAL A 108 6.68 4.70 1.04
CA VAL A 108 8.09 4.41 0.78
C VAL A 108 8.17 3.61 -0.51
N ALA A 109 8.93 4.11 -1.48
CA ALA A 109 9.12 3.48 -2.77
C ALA A 109 10.56 3.00 -2.93
N ARG A 110 10.72 1.73 -3.32
CA ARG A 110 11.95 1.22 -3.92
C ARG A 110 11.82 1.33 -5.44
N ILE A 111 12.86 1.87 -6.07
CA ILE A 111 12.90 2.10 -7.51
C ILE A 111 14.04 1.28 -8.09
N ASP A 112 13.72 0.48 -9.11
CA ASP A 112 14.70 -0.35 -9.81
C ASP A 112 15.43 0.42 -10.93
N GLU A 113 16.36 -0.26 -11.62
CA GLU A 113 17.15 0.33 -12.72
C GLU A 113 16.28 0.79 -13.91
N HIS A 114 15.09 0.20 -14.08
CA HIS A 114 14.13 0.55 -15.11
C HIS A 114 13.19 1.69 -14.69
N LYS A 115 13.37 2.25 -13.48
CA LYS A 115 12.51 3.27 -12.86
C LYS A 115 11.07 2.78 -12.64
N ARG A 116 10.93 1.52 -12.26
CA ARG A 116 9.66 0.93 -11.82
C ARG A 116 9.56 1.02 -10.31
N TYR A 117 8.38 1.38 -9.84
CA TYR A 117 8.15 1.68 -8.44
C TYR A 117 7.50 0.48 -7.75
N LEU A 118 8.14 0.05 -6.66
CA LEU A 118 7.55 -0.87 -5.69
C LEU A 118 7.28 -0.11 -4.40
N VAL A 119 6.01 0.05 -4.05
CA VAL A 119 5.60 0.96 -2.97
C VAL A 119 5.10 0.19 -1.75
N GLN A 120 5.59 0.59 -0.58
CA GLN A 120 5.17 0.14 0.74
C GLN A 120 4.57 1.33 1.52
N PRO A 121 3.23 1.38 1.69
CA PRO A 121 2.60 2.31 2.62
C PRO A 121 3.05 1.99 4.06
N THR A 122 3.49 3.01 4.79
CA THR A 122 4.10 2.85 6.10
C THR A 122 3.57 3.92 7.06
N ALA A 123 3.05 3.50 8.21
CA ALA A 123 2.59 4.41 9.25
C ALA A 123 3.76 5.14 9.91
N ILE A 124 3.51 6.37 10.36
CA ILE A 124 4.40 7.14 11.21
C ILE A 124 4.02 6.83 12.66
N GLU A 125 4.82 6.00 13.33
CA GLU A 125 4.57 5.60 14.71
C GLU A 125 5.63 6.25 15.61
N ASN A 126 5.18 7.06 16.59
CA ASN A 126 6.07 7.75 17.54
C ASN A 126 7.23 8.53 16.85
N GLY A 127 6.92 9.23 15.75
CA GLY A 127 7.91 10.01 14.99
C GLY A 127 8.89 9.17 14.16
N THR A 128 8.58 7.89 13.94
CA THR A 128 9.43 6.96 13.19
C THR A 128 8.66 6.31 12.04
N VAL A 129 9.34 6.15 10.90
CA VAL A 129 8.89 5.34 9.75
C VAL A 129 9.84 4.15 9.61
N THR A 130 9.32 2.93 9.53
CA THR A 130 10.14 1.73 9.31
C THR A 130 9.59 0.91 8.14
N ALA A 131 10.37 0.85 7.06
CA ALA A 131 10.03 0.08 5.87
C ALA A 131 11.11 -0.96 5.57
N HIS A 132 10.70 -2.05 4.95
CA HIS A 132 11.57 -3.18 4.63
C HIS A 132 11.15 -3.82 3.32
N PHE A 133 12.05 -3.83 2.34
CA PHE A 133 11.85 -4.49 1.05
C PHE A 133 12.60 -5.82 0.98
N GLY A 134 11.98 -6.84 0.40
CA GLY A 134 12.60 -8.15 0.17
C GLY A 134 12.54 -9.09 1.37
N ASP A 135 13.47 -10.05 1.42
CA ASP A 135 13.45 -11.16 2.37
C ASP A 135 13.69 -10.73 3.81
N LYS A 136 12.88 -11.19 4.75
CA LYS A 136 13.15 -10.90 6.16
C LYS A 136 14.27 -11.80 6.67
N GLY A 137 15.46 -11.24 6.86
CA GLY A 137 16.46 -11.84 7.74
C GLY A 137 15.92 -11.81 9.17
N THR A 138 15.41 -12.93 9.69
CA THR A 138 14.87 -13.00 11.07
C THR A 138 15.91 -12.49 12.08
N PRO A 139 15.55 -11.56 12.98
CA PRO A 139 15.07 -12.00 14.29
C PRO A 139 13.97 -11.08 14.86
N THR A 140 12.69 -11.47 14.76
CA THR A 140 11.67 -10.98 15.69
C THR A 140 10.81 -12.13 16.21
N ARG A 141 10.75 -12.22 17.54
CA ARG A 141 9.93 -13.16 18.29
C ARG A 141 8.44 -12.80 18.13
N SER A 142 7.78 -13.40 17.16
CA SER A 142 6.36 -13.74 17.24
C SER A 142 6.13 -14.99 16.41
N ILE A 143 6.24 -16.15 17.06
CA ILE A 143 5.97 -17.44 16.46
C ILE A 143 4.44 -17.54 16.29
N SER A 144 3.90 -16.97 15.22
CA SER A 144 2.66 -17.51 14.66
C SER A 144 3.07 -18.75 13.87
N ARG A 145 2.38 -19.87 14.14
CA ARG A 145 2.73 -21.22 13.70
C ARG A 145 3.24 -21.23 12.26
N ALA A 146 4.46 -21.72 12.06
CA ALA A 146 4.95 -22.08 10.74
C ALA A 146 3.91 -22.99 10.07
N VAL A 147 3.23 -22.48 9.06
CA VAL A 147 2.47 -23.30 8.13
C VAL A 147 3.53 -23.95 7.25
N THR A 148 3.76 -25.24 7.41
CA THR A 148 4.52 -26.02 6.43
C THR A 148 3.69 -26.05 5.14
N THR A 149 4.00 -25.19 4.18
CA THR A 149 3.19 -24.91 2.97
C THR A 149 3.42 -25.88 1.81
N SER A 150 4.08 -27.02 2.00
CA SER A 150 4.25 -27.99 0.90
C SER A 150 2.90 -28.54 0.43
N ILE A 151 2.63 -28.45 -0.87
CA ILE A 151 1.52 -29.15 -1.53
C ILE A 151 1.73 -30.66 -1.33
N PRO A 152 0.79 -31.40 -0.69
CA PRO A 152 0.97 -32.82 -0.42
C PRO A 152 1.15 -33.61 -1.72
N VAL A 153 2.16 -34.47 -1.77
CA VAL A 153 2.40 -35.40 -2.88
C VAL A 153 1.85 -36.78 -2.54
N MET A 154 1.41 -37.51 -3.55
CA MET A 154 0.89 -38.87 -3.45
C MET A 154 1.49 -39.74 -4.55
N GLU A 155 2.09 -40.87 -4.16
CA GLU A 155 2.53 -41.90 -5.11
C GLU A 155 1.35 -42.48 -5.88
N ALA A 156 1.57 -42.84 -7.15
CA ALA A 156 0.55 -43.49 -7.95
C ALA A 156 0.02 -44.75 -7.24
N PRO A 157 -1.31 -44.95 -7.11
CA PRO A 157 -1.87 -46.09 -6.39
C PRO A 157 -1.40 -47.45 -6.93
N TYR A 158 -1.12 -47.51 -8.23
CA TYR A 158 -0.71 -48.71 -8.93
C TYR A 158 0.34 -48.43 -10.01
N THR A 159 1.21 -49.41 -10.27
CA THR A 159 2.06 -49.43 -11.45
C THR A 159 1.33 -50.06 -12.65
N ALA A 160 1.77 -49.73 -13.87
CA ALA A 160 1.21 -50.31 -15.10
C ALA A 160 1.38 -51.84 -15.14
N ASP A 161 2.50 -52.37 -14.64
CA ASP A 161 2.76 -53.81 -14.57
C ASP A 161 1.81 -54.51 -13.59
N PHE A 162 1.55 -53.90 -12.43
CA PHE A 162 0.61 -54.43 -11.45
C PHE A 162 -0.79 -54.55 -12.04
N ILE A 163 -1.29 -53.48 -12.68
CA ILE A 163 -2.61 -53.50 -13.31
C ILE A 163 -2.66 -54.46 -14.49
N SER A 164 -1.60 -54.55 -15.29
CA SER A 164 -1.51 -55.53 -16.39
C SER A 164 -1.60 -56.97 -15.89
N ALA A 165 -0.90 -57.30 -14.81
CA ALA A 165 -0.96 -58.62 -14.17
C ALA A 165 -2.37 -58.92 -13.60
N LYS A 166 -2.99 -57.95 -12.92
CA LYS A 166 -4.36 -58.09 -12.40
C LYS A 166 -5.40 -58.23 -13.50
N LYS A 167 -5.28 -57.45 -14.57
CA LYS A 167 -6.15 -57.50 -15.76
C LYS A 167 -6.15 -58.88 -16.43
N ALA A 168 -5.01 -59.57 -16.45
CA ALA A 168 -4.88 -60.90 -17.05
C ALA A 168 -5.77 -61.95 -16.35
N ILE A 169 -5.94 -61.82 -15.03
CA ILE A 169 -6.74 -62.74 -14.19
C ILE A 169 -8.14 -62.21 -13.84
N SER A 170 -8.46 -60.96 -14.20
CA SER A 170 -9.75 -60.33 -13.89
C SER A 170 -10.90 -60.92 -14.71
N THR A 171 -12.07 -61.07 -14.09
CA THR A 171 -13.28 -61.60 -14.75
C THR A 171 -13.97 -60.51 -15.58
N VAL A 172 -14.39 -60.83 -16.81
CA VAL A 172 -15.14 -59.89 -17.67
C VAL A 172 -16.55 -59.69 -17.12
N ILE A 173 -16.96 -58.43 -16.95
CA ILE A 173 -18.29 -58.06 -16.45
C ILE A 173 -19.36 -58.39 -17.50
N GLN A 174 -20.50 -58.92 -17.05
CA GLN A 174 -21.70 -59.06 -17.88
C GLN A 174 -22.75 -58.01 -17.51
N ALA A 175 -23.65 -57.73 -18.46
CA ALA A 175 -24.71 -56.75 -18.31
C ALA A 175 -25.59 -57.04 -17.07
N ASN A 176 -25.86 -55.98 -16.29
CA ASN A 176 -26.73 -55.97 -15.11
C ASN A 176 -26.26 -56.86 -13.95
N TRP A 177 -24.97 -57.21 -13.89
CA TRP A 177 -24.41 -57.93 -12.76
C TRP A 177 -24.36 -57.08 -11.48
N ASP A 178 -24.61 -57.72 -10.32
CA ASP A 178 -24.20 -57.19 -9.02
C ASP A 178 -22.86 -57.81 -8.62
N LEU A 179 -21.80 -57.02 -8.64
CA LEU A 179 -20.44 -57.48 -8.38
C LEU A 179 -20.22 -57.90 -6.91
N SER A 180 -21.14 -57.53 -6.01
CA SER A 180 -21.19 -58.01 -4.62
C SER A 180 -22.05 -59.27 -4.42
N ALA A 181 -22.55 -59.90 -5.50
CA ALA A 181 -23.35 -61.13 -5.41
C ALA A 181 -22.60 -62.28 -4.70
N LYS A 182 -23.33 -63.15 -3.98
CA LYS A 182 -22.79 -64.43 -3.51
C LYS A 182 -22.81 -65.44 -4.67
N SER A 183 -21.85 -66.36 -4.70
CA SER A 183 -21.80 -67.42 -5.73
C SER A 183 -23.11 -68.23 -5.85
N GLY A 184 -23.85 -68.40 -4.74
CA GLY A 184 -25.14 -69.10 -4.69
C GLY A 184 -26.39 -68.24 -4.90
N TRP A 185 -26.26 -66.97 -5.29
CA TRP A 185 -27.39 -66.00 -5.32
C TRP A 185 -28.38 -66.18 -6.50
N GLY A 186 -28.25 -67.28 -7.25
CA GLY A 186 -29.07 -67.61 -8.43
C GLY A 186 -28.54 -66.97 -9.72
N GLY A 187 -28.79 -67.59 -10.89
CA GLY A 187 -28.20 -67.18 -12.17
C GLY A 187 -26.83 -67.84 -12.47
N SER A 188 -26.02 -67.24 -13.34
CA SER A 188 -24.70 -67.77 -13.76
C SER A 188 -23.54 -67.46 -12.81
N TYR A 189 -23.76 -66.71 -11.70
CA TYR A 189 -22.70 -66.24 -10.79
C TYR A 189 -21.84 -67.36 -10.19
N GLY A 190 -22.43 -68.50 -9.82
CA GLY A 190 -21.71 -69.64 -9.22
C GLY A 190 -20.73 -70.33 -10.17
N GLN A 191 -20.73 -69.98 -11.46
CA GLN A 191 -19.80 -70.49 -12.47
C GLN A 191 -18.48 -69.72 -12.49
N PHE A 192 -18.39 -68.57 -11.83
CA PHE A 192 -17.20 -67.70 -11.86
C PHE A 192 -16.50 -67.67 -10.48
N PRO A 193 -15.23 -68.09 -10.38
CA PRO A 193 -14.49 -68.14 -9.11
C PRO A 193 -14.45 -66.83 -8.33
N VAL A 194 -14.43 -65.69 -9.04
CA VAL A 194 -14.37 -64.33 -8.46
C VAL A 194 -15.47 -64.05 -7.42
N PHE A 195 -16.65 -64.68 -7.52
CA PHE A 195 -17.74 -64.49 -6.55
C PHE A 195 -17.56 -65.27 -5.24
N THR A 196 -16.48 -66.06 -5.12
CA THR A 196 -16.06 -66.71 -3.87
C THR A 196 -14.89 -65.99 -3.19
N GLU A 197 -14.30 -65.00 -3.86
CA GLU A 197 -13.16 -64.24 -3.35
C GLU A 197 -13.62 -63.07 -2.47
N SER A 198 -12.78 -62.71 -1.49
CA SER A 198 -13.02 -61.55 -0.63
C SER A 198 -12.62 -60.24 -1.32
N GLU A 199 -11.48 -60.21 -2.01
CA GLU A 199 -11.10 -59.12 -2.91
C GLU A 199 -11.39 -59.56 -4.33
N ARG A 200 -12.25 -58.84 -5.04
CA ARG A 200 -12.76 -59.25 -6.35
C ARG A 200 -12.26 -58.34 -7.46
N TRP A 201 -11.71 -58.93 -8.51
CA TRP A 201 -11.18 -58.20 -9.67
C TRP A 201 -11.99 -58.47 -10.93
N PHE A 202 -12.54 -57.40 -11.49
CA PHE A 202 -13.33 -57.41 -12.70
C PHE A 202 -12.74 -56.49 -13.77
N LYS A 203 -13.09 -56.74 -15.03
CA LYS A 203 -12.73 -55.88 -16.16
C LYS A 203 -13.87 -55.67 -17.14
N ILE A 204 -13.87 -54.52 -17.80
CA ILE A 204 -14.71 -54.26 -18.97
C ILE A 204 -14.13 -55.01 -20.18
N GLN A 205 -15.00 -55.57 -21.03
CA GLN A 205 -14.59 -56.23 -22.27
C GLN A 205 -13.97 -55.24 -23.25
N GLU A 206 -13.10 -55.71 -24.15
CA GLU A 206 -12.56 -54.90 -25.24
C GLU A 206 -13.69 -54.36 -26.14
N GLY A 207 -13.53 -53.14 -26.65
CA GLY A 207 -14.57 -52.42 -27.39
C GLY A 207 -15.56 -51.69 -26.49
N THR A 208 -16.77 -51.43 -27.00
CA THR A 208 -17.78 -50.62 -26.31
C THR A 208 -18.67 -51.47 -25.40
N PHE A 209 -18.79 -51.07 -24.14
CA PHE A 209 -19.71 -51.66 -23.16
C PHE A 209 -20.70 -50.61 -22.68
N LYS A 210 -22.00 -50.83 -22.89
CA LYS A 210 -23.07 -49.86 -22.60
C LYS A 210 -24.00 -50.26 -21.45
N ALA A 211 -23.87 -51.49 -20.95
CA ALA A 211 -24.77 -51.98 -19.91
C ALA A 211 -24.35 -51.43 -18.53
N GLY A 212 -25.33 -51.31 -17.63
CA GLY A 212 -25.07 -51.02 -16.22
C GLY A 212 -24.62 -52.27 -15.45
N PHE A 213 -24.04 -52.06 -14.27
CA PHE A 213 -23.70 -53.09 -13.29
C PHE A 213 -23.56 -52.43 -11.92
N SER A 214 -23.89 -53.13 -10.83
CA SER A 214 -23.88 -52.58 -9.48
C SER A 214 -22.82 -53.22 -8.59
N ALA A 215 -22.52 -52.57 -7.47
CA ALA A 215 -21.91 -53.20 -6.31
C ALA A 215 -22.52 -52.57 -5.05
N THR A 216 -23.40 -53.32 -4.40
CA THR A 216 -24.30 -52.79 -3.35
C THR A 216 -23.73 -52.82 -1.92
N GLY A 217 -22.43 -53.11 -1.77
CA GLY A 217 -21.70 -53.02 -0.51
C GLY A 217 -21.25 -54.34 0.10
N ASN A 218 -20.68 -54.27 1.31
CA ASN A 218 -20.12 -55.42 2.03
C ASN A 218 -21.24 -56.25 2.69
N ARG A 219 -21.71 -57.30 2.00
CA ARG A 219 -22.70 -58.24 2.56
C ARG A 219 -22.05 -59.05 3.70
N ASP A 220 -22.37 -58.70 4.95
CA ASP A 220 -21.99 -59.42 6.18
C ASP A 220 -20.47 -59.49 6.50
N GLY A 221 -19.63 -58.63 5.91
CA GLY A 221 -18.19 -58.64 6.18
C GLY A 221 -17.36 -59.54 5.25
N GLU A 222 -18.00 -60.31 4.37
CA GLU A 222 -17.36 -61.33 3.52
C GLU A 222 -16.50 -60.73 2.38
N ILE A 223 -16.86 -59.52 1.90
CA ILE A 223 -16.23 -58.87 0.74
C ILE A 223 -15.43 -57.66 1.21
N SER A 224 -14.11 -57.69 1.01
CA SER A 224 -13.20 -56.63 1.40
C SER A 224 -13.07 -55.53 0.34
N ALA A 225 -13.14 -55.88 -0.95
CA ALA A 225 -13.06 -54.93 -2.05
C ALA A 225 -13.63 -55.48 -3.38
N VAL A 226 -14.16 -54.60 -4.20
CA VAL A 226 -14.51 -54.82 -5.61
C VAL A 226 -13.70 -53.84 -6.46
N LYS A 227 -12.89 -54.36 -7.38
CA LYS A 227 -12.03 -53.58 -8.27
C LYS A 227 -12.52 -53.77 -9.71
N VAL A 228 -12.76 -52.67 -10.41
CA VAL A 228 -13.22 -52.70 -11.81
C VAL A 228 -12.21 -51.98 -12.69
N ILE A 229 -11.53 -52.73 -13.56
CA ILE A 229 -10.59 -52.18 -14.53
C ILE A 229 -11.34 -51.85 -15.83
N VAL A 230 -11.16 -50.63 -16.34
CA VAL A 230 -11.53 -50.23 -17.70
C VAL A 230 -10.25 -50.31 -18.54
N PRO A 231 -10.05 -51.40 -19.31
CA PRO A 231 -8.76 -51.66 -19.91
C PRO A 231 -8.50 -50.88 -21.21
N GLN A 232 -7.25 -50.91 -21.66
CA GLN A 232 -6.84 -50.40 -22.96
C GLN A 232 -7.74 -50.97 -24.07
N GLY A 233 -8.25 -50.09 -24.94
CA GLY A 233 -9.14 -50.48 -26.04
C GLY A 233 -10.59 -50.70 -25.63
N SER A 234 -10.93 -50.54 -24.35
CA SER A 234 -12.31 -50.56 -23.87
C SER A 234 -12.88 -49.16 -23.67
N THR A 235 -14.16 -49.01 -24.02
CA THR A 235 -14.96 -47.83 -23.70
C THR A 235 -16.20 -48.25 -22.92
N TRP A 236 -16.30 -47.83 -21.67
CA TRP A 236 -17.49 -48.00 -20.86
C TRP A 236 -18.39 -46.77 -20.97
N VAL A 237 -19.56 -46.93 -21.58
CA VAL A 237 -20.54 -45.86 -21.77
C VAL A 237 -21.60 -45.93 -20.65
N ILE A 238 -21.71 -44.86 -19.88
CA ILE A 238 -22.72 -44.66 -18.82
C ILE A 238 -23.89 -43.89 -19.42
N GLU A 239 -24.84 -44.61 -20.02
CA GLU A 239 -26.06 -44.01 -20.60
C GLU A 239 -27.07 -43.57 -19.53
N ASN A 240 -27.13 -44.32 -18.41
CA ASN A 240 -27.92 -44.03 -17.21
C ASN A 240 -27.01 -44.04 -15.98
N SER A 241 -27.33 -43.28 -14.94
CA SER A 241 -26.50 -43.18 -13.74
C SER A 241 -26.16 -44.56 -13.15
N ASN A 242 -24.88 -44.78 -12.90
CA ASN A 242 -24.40 -46.01 -12.29
C ASN A 242 -23.80 -45.72 -10.91
N GLN A 243 -24.34 -46.39 -9.88
CA GLN A 243 -24.04 -46.11 -8.49
C GLN A 243 -23.34 -47.30 -7.83
N PHE A 244 -22.25 -47.00 -7.12
CA PHE A 244 -21.50 -47.96 -6.31
C PHE A 244 -21.43 -47.53 -4.85
N SER A 245 -21.37 -48.50 -3.94
CA SER A 245 -21.31 -48.28 -2.49
C SER A 245 -20.23 -49.13 -1.81
N ASP A 246 -19.66 -48.58 -0.74
CA ASP A 246 -18.77 -49.20 0.26
C ASP A 246 -17.42 -49.75 -0.21
N ILE A 247 -17.37 -50.62 -1.21
CA ILE A 247 -16.19 -51.47 -1.45
C ILE A 247 -15.58 -51.30 -2.83
N THR A 248 -16.09 -50.37 -3.64
CA THR A 248 -15.79 -50.35 -5.07
C THR A 248 -14.72 -49.33 -5.44
N GLU A 249 -13.71 -49.77 -6.16
CA GLU A 249 -12.79 -48.90 -6.89
C GLU A 249 -12.99 -49.06 -8.39
N ILE A 250 -13.17 -47.93 -9.08
CA ILE A 250 -13.13 -47.87 -10.54
C ILE A 250 -11.73 -47.45 -10.96
N ILE A 251 -11.07 -48.29 -11.77
CA ILE A 251 -9.70 -48.10 -12.25
C ILE A 251 -9.74 -47.91 -13.77
N VAL A 252 -9.31 -46.75 -14.25
CA VAL A 252 -9.18 -46.48 -15.70
C VAL A 252 -7.69 -46.52 -16.04
N GLU A 253 -7.24 -47.59 -16.70
CA GLU A 253 -5.84 -47.72 -17.10
C GLU A 253 -5.54 -46.96 -18.40
N ASN A 254 -4.26 -46.93 -18.77
CA ASN A 254 -3.79 -46.32 -20.01
C ASN A 254 -4.57 -46.84 -21.23
N GLY A 255 -5.18 -45.92 -21.99
CA GLY A 255 -5.98 -46.22 -23.17
C GLY A 255 -7.37 -46.80 -22.89
N GLY A 256 -7.76 -46.91 -21.61
CA GLY A 256 -9.14 -47.19 -21.20
C GLY A 256 -9.97 -45.91 -21.12
N LYS A 257 -11.26 -46.01 -21.43
CA LYS A 257 -12.16 -44.85 -21.52
C LYS A 257 -13.50 -45.08 -20.81
N ILE A 258 -13.95 -44.08 -20.06
CA ILE A 258 -15.34 -43.97 -19.60
C ILE A 258 -16.00 -42.80 -20.35
N GLU A 259 -17.19 -43.02 -20.90
CA GLU A 259 -18.02 -41.99 -21.52
C GLU A 259 -19.32 -41.80 -20.73
N ILE A 260 -19.56 -40.60 -20.19
CA ILE A 260 -20.76 -40.28 -19.42
C ILE A 260 -21.73 -39.52 -20.34
N ALA A 261 -22.85 -40.15 -20.68
CA ALA A 261 -23.86 -39.53 -21.53
C ALA A 261 -24.66 -38.46 -20.77
N LYS A 262 -25.41 -37.63 -21.51
CA LYS A 262 -26.25 -36.54 -20.99
C LYS A 262 -27.28 -36.92 -19.92
N ASN A 263 -27.61 -38.19 -19.73
CA ASN A 263 -28.53 -38.66 -18.67
C ASN A 263 -27.83 -39.54 -17.60
N GLY A 264 -26.53 -39.79 -17.75
CA GLY A 264 -25.73 -40.64 -16.88
C GLY A 264 -24.90 -39.85 -15.86
N SER A 265 -24.50 -40.50 -14.78
CA SER A 265 -23.50 -40.02 -13.83
C SER A 265 -22.78 -41.23 -13.24
N LEU A 266 -21.48 -41.10 -12.99
CA LEU A 266 -20.76 -42.06 -12.17
C LEU A 266 -20.91 -41.65 -10.71
N ILE A 267 -21.59 -42.47 -9.91
CA ILE A 267 -21.91 -42.15 -8.50
C ILE A 267 -21.14 -43.11 -7.58
N LEU A 268 -20.24 -42.57 -6.76
CA LEU A 268 -19.40 -43.30 -5.82
C LEU A 268 -19.81 -42.90 -4.41
N THR A 269 -20.34 -43.84 -3.64
CA THR A 269 -20.87 -43.55 -2.32
C THR A 269 -20.12 -44.31 -1.23
N ARG A 270 -20.12 -43.75 -0.01
CA ARG A 270 -19.53 -44.35 1.20
C ARG A 270 -18.04 -44.58 0.99
N ALA A 271 -17.54 -45.81 0.98
CA ALA A 271 -16.10 -46.11 0.82
C ALA A 271 -15.66 -46.43 -0.64
N SER A 272 -16.50 -46.08 -1.63
CA SER A 272 -16.15 -46.20 -3.06
C SER A 272 -15.36 -44.98 -3.55
N TYR A 273 -14.44 -45.18 -4.50
CA TYR A 273 -13.52 -44.16 -4.99
C TYR A 273 -13.02 -44.48 -6.41
N ILE A 274 -12.28 -43.56 -7.02
CA ILE A 274 -11.80 -43.68 -8.40
C ILE A 274 -10.29 -43.47 -8.51
N THR A 275 -9.69 -44.24 -9.41
CA THR A 275 -8.28 -44.14 -9.82
C THR A 275 -8.20 -44.08 -11.34
N VAL A 276 -7.87 -42.92 -11.88
CA VAL A 276 -7.57 -42.73 -13.30
C VAL A 276 -6.05 -42.70 -13.45
N MET A 277 -5.49 -43.71 -14.10
CA MET A 277 -4.05 -43.79 -14.34
C MET A 277 -3.63 -42.90 -15.52
N GLN A 278 -2.33 -42.69 -15.66
CA GLN A 278 -1.77 -41.98 -16.82
C GLN A 278 -2.26 -42.61 -18.14
N GLY A 279 -2.79 -41.77 -19.03
CA GLY A 279 -3.38 -42.18 -20.31
C GLY A 279 -4.80 -42.76 -20.23
N GLY A 280 -5.37 -42.93 -19.03
CA GLY A 280 -6.78 -43.24 -18.84
C GLY A 280 -7.66 -42.00 -19.04
N SER A 281 -8.91 -42.19 -19.48
CA SER A 281 -9.80 -41.07 -19.81
C SER A 281 -11.23 -41.26 -19.30
N ILE A 282 -11.81 -40.20 -18.76
CA ILE A 282 -13.23 -40.06 -18.46
C ILE A 282 -13.71 -38.81 -19.18
N VAL A 283 -14.67 -38.96 -20.09
CA VAL A 283 -15.27 -37.83 -20.82
C VAL A 283 -16.78 -37.86 -20.71
N GLY A 284 -17.46 -36.72 -20.72
CA GLY A 284 -18.91 -36.75 -20.83
C GLY A 284 -19.69 -35.45 -20.62
N ASP A 285 -20.93 -35.47 -21.07
CA ASP A 285 -21.89 -34.35 -20.95
C ASP A 285 -22.45 -34.17 -19.52
N ARG A 286 -22.07 -35.07 -18.60
CA ARG A 286 -22.44 -35.07 -17.17
C ARG A 286 -21.22 -35.46 -16.34
N GLY A 287 -21.40 -35.51 -15.02
CA GLY A 287 -20.28 -35.59 -14.09
C GLY A 287 -20.16 -36.83 -13.22
N ILE A 288 -19.19 -36.74 -12.32
CA ILE A 288 -18.89 -37.69 -11.25
C ILE A 288 -19.46 -37.13 -9.93
N GLN A 289 -20.14 -37.98 -9.16
CA GLN A 289 -20.64 -37.67 -7.82
C GLN A 289 -19.97 -38.58 -6.80
N ILE A 290 -19.32 -37.99 -5.80
CA ILE A 290 -18.71 -38.69 -4.68
C ILE A 290 -19.48 -38.29 -3.43
N THR A 291 -20.16 -39.24 -2.79
CA THR A 291 -20.95 -38.97 -1.58
C THR A 291 -20.40 -39.70 -0.34
N ASN A 292 -20.44 -39.04 0.83
CA ASN A 292 -19.88 -39.54 2.09
C ASN A 292 -18.35 -39.79 2.04
N SER A 293 -17.65 -38.95 1.26
CA SER A 293 -16.20 -38.77 1.29
C SER A 293 -15.33 -40.02 1.10
N SER A 294 -15.77 -41.03 0.34
CA SER A 294 -14.97 -42.24 0.08
C SER A 294 -14.47 -42.93 1.38
N ALA A 295 -15.11 -42.70 2.52
CA ALA A 295 -14.65 -43.02 3.88
C ALA A 295 -13.16 -42.66 4.14
N GLY A 296 -12.72 -41.51 3.63
CA GLY A 296 -11.35 -41.02 3.73
C GLY A 296 -10.37 -41.60 2.72
N ARG A 297 -10.81 -42.47 1.80
CA ARG A 297 -9.98 -42.98 0.70
C ARG A 297 -9.79 -41.91 -0.37
N THR A 298 -8.55 -41.69 -0.79
CA THR A 298 -8.20 -40.67 -1.77
C THR A 298 -8.68 -41.03 -3.17
N ASN A 299 -9.21 -40.05 -3.88
CA ASN A 299 -9.53 -40.17 -5.30
C ASN A 299 -8.34 -39.64 -6.11
N TYR A 300 -7.97 -40.35 -7.16
CA TYR A 300 -6.71 -40.10 -7.88
C TYR A 300 -6.94 -39.96 -9.38
N ASN A 301 -6.38 -38.90 -9.97
CA ASN A 301 -6.36 -38.68 -11.42
C ASN A 301 -4.96 -38.33 -11.92
N ALA A 302 -4.36 -39.21 -12.73
CA ALA A 302 -3.16 -38.94 -13.53
C ALA A 302 -3.45 -38.96 -15.05
N GLY A 303 -4.71 -39.17 -15.44
CA GLY A 303 -5.15 -39.20 -16.84
C GLY A 303 -5.90 -37.93 -17.23
N THR A 304 -6.99 -38.08 -17.97
CA THR A 304 -7.87 -36.97 -18.34
C THR A 304 -9.28 -37.20 -17.83
N ILE A 305 -9.80 -36.24 -17.07
CA ILE A 305 -11.21 -36.14 -16.73
C ILE A 305 -11.73 -34.86 -17.39
N ASP A 306 -12.63 -35.00 -18.37
CA ASP A 306 -13.23 -33.91 -19.13
C ASP A 306 -14.76 -34.06 -19.14
N CYS A 307 -15.42 -33.48 -18.14
CA CYS A 307 -16.83 -33.75 -17.90
C CYS A 307 -17.56 -32.55 -17.29
N ASP A 308 -18.90 -32.57 -17.28
CA ASP A 308 -19.68 -31.40 -16.83
C ASP A 308 -19.39 -31.01 -15.37
N PHE A 309 -19.33 -31.98 -14.46
CA PHE A 309 -19.08 -31.66 -13.05
C PHE A 309 -18.30 -32.73 -12.28
N LEU A 310 -17.60 -32.29 -11.24
CA LEU A 310 -17.13 -33.15 -10.15
C LEU A 310 -17.75 -32.64 -8.85
N LYS A 311 -18.57 -33.48 -8.22
CA LYS A 311 -19.28 -33.15 -6.99
C LYS A 311 -18.82 -34.05 -5.85
N ILE A 312 -18.43 -33.46 -4.72
CA ILE A 312 -18.05 -34.15 -3.49
C ILE A 312 -18.93 -33.65 -2.34
N ASP A 313 -19.92 -34.44 -1.94
CA ASP A 313 -20.92 -34.05 -0.93
C ASP A 313 -21.24 -35.17 0.09
N GLY A 314 -22.08 -34.85 1.08
CA GLY A 314 -22.55 -35.82 2.09
C GLY A 314 -21.89 -35.69 3.47
N SER A 315 -22.22 -36.64 4.35
CA SER A 315 -21.80 -36.67 5.76
C SER A 315 -20.52 -37.48 5.95
N GLY A 316 -19.55 -36.95 6.71
CA GLY A 316 -18.31 -37.67 7.04
C GLY A 316 -17.11 -36.74 7.22
N ASN A 317 -15.92 -37.34 7.43
CA ASN A 317 -14.64 -36.64 7.31
C ASN A 317 -14.40 -36.32 5.83
N GLY A 318 -13.81 -35.18 5.49
CA GLY A 318 -13.51 -34.80 4.10
C GLY A 318 -12.59 -35.81 3.39
N VAL A 319 -12.53 -35.68 2.07
CA VAL A 319 -11.70 -36.53 1.20
C VAL A 319 -10.78 -35.71 0.33
N ASP A 320 -9.61 -36.26 0.02
CA ASP A 320 -8.71 -35.67 -0.96
C ASP A 320 -9.05 -36.17 -2.37
N PHE A 321 -9.10 -35.23 -3.30
CA PHE A 321 -9.06 -35.50 -4.73
C PHE A 321 -7.72 -35.00 -5.26
N VAL A 322 -6.85 -35.92 -5.70
CA VAL A 322 -5.49 -35.62 -6.15
C VAL A 322 -5.42 -35.69 -7.66
N ASN A 323 -5.06 -34.58 -8.29
CA ASN A 323 -4.93 -34.43 -9.73
C ASN A 323 -3.45 -34.26 -10.12
N TYR A 324 -2.86 -35.27 -10.73
CA TYR A 324 -1.59 -35.20 -11.49
C TYR A 324 -1.82 -35.05 -13.00
N GLY A 325 -3.05 -35.30 -13.46
CA GLY A 325 -3.42 -35.26 -14.88
C GLY A 325 -4.12 -33.95 -15.28
N THR A 326 -5.06 -34.09 -16.20
CA THR A 326 -5.93 -32.99 -16.65
C THR A 326 -7.33 -33.15 -16.06
N LEU A 327 -7.85 -32.09 -15.46
CA LEU A 327 -9.22 -31.96 -14.99
C LEU A 327 -9.89 -30.78 -15.70
N LYS A 328 -10.84 -31.07 -16.59
CA LYS A 328 -11.65 -30.11 -17.34
C LYS A 328 -13.10 -30.24 -16.91
N LEU A 329 -13.67 -29.16 -16.37
CA LEU A 329 -14.99 -29.19 -15.75
C LEU A 329 -15.81 -27.93 -16.07
N ASN A 330 -17.14 -28.04 -16.17
CA ASN A 330 -17.98 -26.84 -16.04
C ASN A 330 -18.13 -26.44 -14.57
N SER A 331 -18.24 -27.42 -13.66
CA SER A 331 -18.28 -27.12 -12.22
C SER A 331 -17.55 -28.11 -11.31
N TYR A 332 -16.83 -27.57 -10.33
CA TYR A 332 -16.34 -28.31 -9.17
C TYR A 332 -17.10 -27.86 -7.92
N ASN A 333 -17.69 -28.82 -7.20
CA ASN A 333 -18.51 -28.57 -6.03
C ASN A 333 -18.07 -29.46 -4.87
N ALA A 334 -17.64 -28.88 -3.76
CA ALA A 334 -17.31 -29.64 -2.55
C ALA A 334 -18.01 -29.05 -1.32
N SER A 335 -18.86 -29.85 -0.66
CA SER A 335 -19.62 -29.39 0.51
C SER A 335 -19.28 -30.14 1.80
N THR A 336 -18.48 -31.19 1.75
CA THR A 336 -18.12 -31.98 2.95
C THR A 336 -16.87 -31.41 3.62
N ASN A 337 -16.96 -31.12 4.92
CA ASN A 337 -15.88 -30.47 5.68
C ASN A 337 -14.56 -31.24 5.61
N GLY A 338 -13.47 -30.53 5.33
CA GLY A 338 -12.11 -31.09 5.20
C GLY A 338 -11.78 -31.63 3.81
N THR A 339 -12.68 -31.50 2.81
CA THR A 339 -12.40 -31.91 1.44
C THR A 339 -11.32 -31.03 0.83
N THR A 340 -10.33 -31.65 0.18
CA THR A 340 -9.22 -30.92 -0.46
C THR A 340 -9.04 -31.36 -1.91
N LEU A 341 -9.03 -30.40 -2.82
CA LEU A 341 -8.57 -30.58 -4.19
C LEU A 341 -7.08 -30.28 -4.23
N ILE A 342 -6.26 -31.31 -4.47
CA ILE A 342 -4.80 -31.20 -4.54
C ILE A 342 -4.40 -31.32 -6.00
N ASN A 343 -3.79 -30.26 -6.54
CA ASN A 343 -3.40 -30.19 -7.94
C ASN A 343 -1.87 -30.19 -8.12
N HIS A 344 -1.39 -31.14 -8.90
CA HIS A 344 -0.04 -31.29 -9.43
C HIS A 344 -0.04 -31.34 -10.97
N GLY A 345 -1.20 -31.12 -11.62
CA GLY A 345 -1.34 -31.10 -13.07
C GLY A 345 -2.12 -29.87 -13.55
N THR A 346 -2.96 -30.06 -14.56
CA THR A 346 -3.79 -28.99 -15.13
C THR A 346 -5.23 -29.08 -14.62
N ILE A 347 -5.76 -27.97 -14.09
CA ILE A 347 -7.19 -27.76 -13.86
C ILE A 347 -7.68 -26.62 -14.75
N GLU A 348 -8.74 -26.87 -15.52
CA GLU A 348 -9.48 -25.84 -16.27
C GLU A 348 -10.97 -26.02 -15.96
N VAL A 349 -11.56 -25.04 -15.28
CA VAL A 349 -12.94 -25.15 -14.78
C VAL A 349 -13.72 -23.87 -15.02
N GLU A 350 -14.98 -23.94 -15.44
CA GLU A 350 -15.78 -22.71 -15.55
C GLU A 350 -16.11 -22.14 -14.17
N ASN A 351 -16.56 -22.98 -13.23
CA ASN A 351 -16.93 -22.55 -11.88
C ASN A 351 -16.41 -23.49 -10.79
N ILE A 352 -15.64 -22.96 -9.85
CA ILE A 352 -15.45 -23.57 -8.54
C ILE A 352 -16.46 -22.92 -7.61
N ASP A 353 -17.59 -23.59 -7.39
CA ASP A 353 -18.64 -23.15 -6.48
C ASP A 353 -18.39 -23.72 -5.07
N GLY A 354 -17.22 -23.41 -4.53
CA GLY A 354 -16.80 -23.90 -3.23
C GLY A 354 -17.48 -23.17 -2.07
N ASN A 355 -17.53 -23.81 -0.92
CA ASN A 355 -17.82 -23.13 0.34
C ASN A 355 -16.64 -23.24 1.31
N ASN A 356 -16.81 -22.94 2.59
CA ASN A 356 -15.76 -23.10 3.60
C ASN A 356 -15.18 -24.52 3.67
N ASN A 357 -15.82 -25.49 3.02
CA ASN A 357 -15.40 -26.89 2.96
C ASN A 357 -14.64 -27.24 1.67
N THR A 358 -14.45 -26.28 0.74
CA THR A 358 -13.70 -26.47 -0.50
C THR A 358 -12.29 -25.92 -0.34
N ASN A 359 -11.36 -26.78 0.08
CA ASN A 359 -9.95 -26.42 0.14
C ASN A 359 -9.26 -26.75 -1.17
N ILE A 360 -8.38 -25.87 -1.63
CA ILE A 360 -7.61 -26.04 -2.86
C ILE A 360 -6.13 -25.88 -2.52
N LYS A 361 -5.33 -26.85 -2.96
CA LYS A 361 -3.87 -26.80 -2.91
C LYS A 361 -3.37 -26.91 -4.34
N ASN A 362 -3.01 -25.79 -4.93
CA ASN A 362 -2.53 -25.72 -6.30
C ASN A 362 -0.99 -25.68 -6.33
N GLY A 363 -0.35 -26.77 -6.75
CA GLY A 363 1.08 -26.85 -6.97
C GLY A 363 1.50 -26.76 -8.44
N CYS A 364 0.56 -26.54 -9.36
CA CYS A 364 0.80 -26.50 -10.80
C CYS A 364 -0.15 -25.48 -11.45
N TYR A 365 -0.88 -25.82 -12.51
CA TYR A 365 -1.74 -24.89 -13.24
C TYR A 365 -3.23 -25.02 -12.89
N LEU A 366 -3.87 -23.89 -12.54
CA LEU A 366 -5.32 -23.77 -12.32
C LEU A 366 -5.90 -22.59 -13.09
N LYS A 367 -6.92 -22.82 -13.91
CA LYS A 367 -7.73 -21.77 -14.53
C LYS A 367 -9.21 -21.94 -14.21
N ALA A 368 -9.81 -20.88 -13.70
CA ALA A 368 -11.22 -20.83 -13.32
C ALA A 368 -11.94 -19.65 -13.99
N GLY A 369 -13.22 -19.78 -14.34
CA GLY A 369 -14.07 -18.59 -14.54
C GLY A 369 -14.32 -17.94 -13.19
N LYS A 370 -15.10 -18.61 -12.34
CA LYS A 370 -15.34 -18.22 -10.94
C LYS A 370 -14.53 -19.10 -9.98
N LEU A 371 -13.85 -18.48 -9.02
CA LEU A 371 -13.02 -19.15 -8.03
C LEU A 371 -13.52 -18.84 -6.60
N GLN A 372 -14.26 -19.78 -6.00
CA GLN A 372 -14.75 -19.71 -4.62
C GLN A 372 -14.23 -20.90 -3.81
N PHE A 373 -13.68 -20.66 -2.63
CA PHE A 373 -13.01 -21.68 -1.80
C PHE A 373 -13.04 -21.31 -0.31
N GLY A 374 -12.77 -22.29 0.55
CA GLY A 374 -12.50 -22.09 1.98
C GLY A 374 -11.02 -21.83 2.27
N THR A 375 -10.10 -22.44 1.54
CA THR A 375 -8.68 -22.04 1.59
C THR A 375 -8.03 -22.32 0.25
N LEU A 376 -7.19 -21.40 -0.20
CA LEU A 376 -6.32 -21.60 -1.37
C LEU A 376 -4.87 -21.57 -0.92
N VAL A 377 -4.13 -22.63 -1.22
CA VAL A 377 -2.67 -22.68 -1.07
C VAL A 377 -2.07 -22.75 -2.46
N MET A 378 -1.18 -21.82 -2.77
CA MET A 378 -0.40 -21.77 -3.99
C MET A 378 1.02 -22.26 -3.68
N GLY A 379 1.43 -23.36 -4.30
CA GLY A 379 2.77 -23.93 -4.15
C GLY A 379 3.81 -23.18 -4.96
N ASN A 380 5.09 -23.45 -4.70
CA ASN A 380 6.19 -22.91 -5.50
C ASN A 380 6.01 -23.20 -7.00
N THR A 381 6.37 -22.25 -7.86
CA THR A 381 6.26 -22.34 -9.33
C THR A 381 4.85 -22.73 -9.82
N SER A 382 3.80 -22.20 -9.18
CA SER A 382 2.40 -22.47 -9.55
C SER A 382 1.68 -21.24 -10.10
N GLU A 383 0.73 -21.49 -10.99
CA GLU A 383 -0.09 -20.46 -11.63
C GLU A 383 -1.57 -20.72 -11.40
N ALA A 384 -2.28 -19.70 -10.92
CA ALA A 384 -3.73 -19.68 -10.87
C ALA A 384 -4.29 -18.44 -11.57
N ILE A 385 -5.29 -18.65 -12.42
CA ILE A 385 -5.96 -17.58 -13.16
C ILE A 385 -7.46 -17.72 -12.93
N CYS A 386 -8.11 -16.62 -12.52
CA CYS A 386 -9.56 -16.56 -12.40
C CYS A 386 -10.12 -15.28 -13.03
N LYS A 387 -11.37 -15.34 -13.51
CA LYS A 387 -12.10 -14.12 -13.90
C LYS A 387 -12.69 -13.43 -12.68
N GLU A 388 -13.23 -14.20 -11.74
CA GLU A 388 -13.82 -13.70 -10.51
C GLU A 388 -13.29 -14.48 -9.31
N LEU A 389 -12.74 -13.77 -8.33
CA LEU A 389 -12.35 -14.33 -7.03
C LEU A 389 -13.41 -13.92 -6.02
N THR A 390 -14.33 -14.82 -5.68
CA THR A 390 -15.50 -14.50 -4.85
C THR A 390 -15.30 -14.83 -3.37
N GLY A 391 -16.03 -14.16 -2.50
CA GLY A 391 -16.04 -14.43 -1.05
C GLY A 391 -17.03 -15.54 -0.67
N ASN A 392 -16.76 -16.25 0.43
CA ASN A 392 -17.73 -17.11 1.10
C ASN A 392 -17.40 -17.20 2.60
N GLY A 393 -18.20 -16.56 3.46
CA GLY A 393 -17.97 -16.55 4.90
C GLY A 393 -16.68 -15.86 5.35
N ASN A 394 -16.24 -16.17 6.57
CA ASN A 394 -15.12 -15.47 7.25
C ASN A 394 -13.75 -16.19 7.12
N ASP A 395 -13.72 -17.44 6.63
CA ASP A 395 -12.53 -18.29 6.61
C ASP A 395 -12.22 -18.73 5.16
N ASN A 396 -11.72 -17.81 4.34
CA ASN A 396 -11.45 -17.96 2.90
C ASN A 396 -10.01 -17.52 2.51
N ASN A 397 -9.04 -17.85 3.36
CA ASN A 397 -7.66 -17.35 3.28
C ASN A 397 -6.90 -17.87 2.06
N ILE A 398 -5.90 -17.08 1.63
CA ILE A 398 -4.96 -17.42 0.57
C ILE A 398 -3.56 -17.47 1.16
N VAL A 399 -2.82 -18.53 0.87
CA VAL A 399 -1.40 -18.67 1.23
C VAL A 399 -0.60 -18.90 -0.04
N MET A 400 0.46 -18.12 -0.24
CA MET A 400 1.28 -18.16 -1.43
C MET A 400 2.74 -18.46 -1.06
N GLU A 401 3.30 -19.50 -1.66
CA GLU A 401 4.74 -19.75 -1.63
C GLU A 401 5.48 -18.84 -2.63
N ALA A 402 6.81 -18.77 -2.50
CA ALA A 402 7.64 -18.03 -3.44
C ALA A 402 7.46 -18.53 -4.89
N GLN A 403 7.64 -17.63 -5.86
CA GLN A 403 7.46 -17.90 -7.29
C GLN A 403 6.09 -18.47 -7.66
N SER A 404 5.04 -18.12 -6.90
CA SER A 404 3.66 -18.41 -7.27
C SER A 404 2.94 -17.15 -7.75
N MET A 405 1.98 -17.33 -8.65
CA MET A 405 1.18 -16.23 -9.20
C MET A 405 -0.32 -16.56 -9.15
N LEU A 406 -1.10 -15.62 -8.61
CA LEU A 406 -2.56 -15.60 -8.70
C LEU A 406 -3.00 -14.37 -9.48
N THR A 407 -3.67 -14.59 -10.61
CA THR A 407 -4.24 -13.53 -11.45
C THR A 407 -5.76 -13.56 -11.38
N CYS A 408 -6.38 -12.43 -11.03
CA CYS A 408 -7.81 -12.18 -11.16
C CYS A 408 -8.04 -11.12 -12.25
N THR A 409 -8.58 -11.53 -13.40
CA THR A 409 -8.76 -10.64 -14.56
C THR A 409 -10.03 -9.78 -14.47
N GLY A 410 -10.91 -10.03 -13.49
CA GLY A 410 -12.10 -9.26 -13.21
C GLY A 410 -12.09 -8.75 -11.77
N LYS A 411 -13.11 -9.11 -10.98
CA LYS A 411 -13.25 -8.63 -9.60
C LYS A 411 -12.69 -9.61 -8.58
N ALA A 412 -11.88 -9.10 -7.66
CA ALA A 412 -11.30 -9.87 -6.56
C ALA A 412 -11.83 -9.42 -5.20
N ASN A 413 -12.51 -10.32 -4.50
CA ASN A 413 -12.94 -10.10 -3.13
C ASN A 413 -11.76 -10.31 -2.17
N LEU A 414 -11.22 -9.22 -1.64
CA LEU A 414 -10.14 -9.22 -0.64
C LEU A 414 -10.64 -9.14 0.81
N PHE A 415 -11.91 -9.46 1.07
CA PHE A 415 -12.43 -9.65 2.42
C PHE A 415 -11.91 -11.01 2.97
N ARG A 416 -10.59 -11.12 3.17
CA ARG A 416 -9.86 -12.31 3.61
C ARG A 416 -8.43 -11.96 4.04
N THR A 417 -7.67 -12.94 4.52
CA THR A 417 -6.21 -12.81 4.68
C THR A 417 -5.50 -13.44 3.48
N VAL A 418 -4.55 -12.70 2.90
CA VAL A 418 -3.59 -13.19 1.91
C VAL A 418 -2.19 -13.14 2.53
N THR A 419 -1.53 -14.29 2.62
CA THR A 419 -0.23 -14.42 3.26
C THR A 419 0.82 -14.85 2.24
N GLY A 420 1.81 -14.00 2.05
CA GLY A 420 2.97 -14.26 1.20
C GLY A 420 4.08 -15.03 1.91
N PRO A 421 5.12 -15.39 1.16
CA PRO A 421 6.29 -16.06 1.70
C PRO A 421 7.15 -15.08 2.52
N THR A 422 7.97 -15.62 3.42
CA THR A 422 8.98 -14.85 4.18
C THR A 422 10.34 -14.77 3.47
N GLN A 423 10.56 -15.65 2.49
CA GLN A 423 11.73 -15.71 1.61
C GLN A 423 11.25 -15.88 0.17
N GLY A 424 11.85 -15.15 -0.77
CA GLY A 424 11.33 -14.98 -2.11
C GLY A 424 10.06 -14.15 -2.17
N THR A 425 9.46 -14.08 -3.35
CA THR A 425 8.30 -13.21 -3.65
C THR A 425 7.18 -14.01 -4.29
N ALA A 426 5.93 -13.62 -4.04
CA ALA A 426 4.75 -14.09 -4.77
C ALA A 426 4.01 -12.91 -5.41
N LEU A 427 3.31 -13.17 -6.51
CA LEU A 427 2.63 -12.13 -7.28
C LEU A 427 1.10 -12.30 -7.23
N LEU A 428 0.42 -11.27 -6.72
CA LEU A 428 -1.04 -11.16 -6.74
C LEU A 428 -1.45 -10.08 -7.74
N ARG A 429 -2.05 -10.49 -8.86
CA ARG A 429 -2.49 -9.58 -9.93
C ARG A 429 -4.00 -9.46 -9.90
N ILE A 430 -4.50 -8.23 -9.79
CA ILE A 430 -5.94 -7.97 -9.68
C ILE A 430 -6.30 -6.84 -10.64
N HIS A 431 -7.32 -7.07 -11.45
CA HIS A 431 -7.89 -6.01 -12.26
C HIS A 431 -8.66 -5.01 -11.38
N GLU A 432 -9.74 -5.44 -10.73
CA GLU A 432 -10.55 -4.61 -9.83
C GLU A 432 -10.69 -5.31 -8.47
N ILE A 433 -10.52 -4.57 -7.36
CA ILE A 433 -10.84 -5.08 -6.02
C ILE A 433 -12.34 -4.89 -5.79
N ASP A 434 -13.05 -5.97 -5.44
CA ASP A 434 -14.48 -5.93 -5.20
C ASP A 434 -14.85 -5.03 -4.02
N ASN A 435 -15.88 -4.19 -4.20
CA ASN A 435 -16.37 -3.28 -3.17
C ASN A 435 -17.35 -3.97 -2.22
N THR A 436 -16.83 -4.96 -1.49
CA THR A 436 -17.60 -5.72 -0.50
C THR A 436 -17.91 -4.85 0.71
N SER A 437 -19.19 -4.79 1.10
CA SER A 437 -19.62 -4.10 2.32
C SER A 437 -18.84 -4.58 3.54
N GLY A 438 -18.29 -3.65 4.32
CA GLY A 438 -17.50 -3.96 5.50
C GLY A 438 -15.98 -4.11 5.25
N LEU A 439 -15.51 -4.10 3.99
CA LEU A 439 -14.09 -4.33 3.68
C LEU A 439 -13.18 -3.31 4.39
N ALA A 440 -13.55 -2.02 4.35
CA ALA A 440 -12.79 -0.95 4.98
C ALA A 440 -12.62 -1.15 6.51
N GLN A 441 -13.65 -1.71 7.15
CA GLN A 441 -13.71 -1.96 8.60
C GLN A 441 -13.10 -3.32 8.98
N SER A 442 -12.95 -4.24 8.04
CA SER A 442 -12.47 -5.61 8.27
C SER A 442 -11.03 -5.67 8.81
N ALA A 443 -10.66 -6.84 9.34
CA ALA A 443 -9.28 -7.18 9.69
C ALA A 443 -8.53 -7.87 8.52
N SER A 444 -9.11 -7.83 7.32
CA SER A 444 -8.51 -8.37 6.10
C SER A 444 -7.19 -7.69 5.78
N LYS A 445 -6.27 -8.43 5.18
CA LYS A 445 -4.92 -7.96 4.90
C LYS A 445 -4.21 -8.80 3.86
N VAL A 446 -3.24 -8.18 3.21
CA VAL A 446 -2.19 -8.82 2.41
C VAL A 446 -0.87 -8.62 3.15
N SER A 447 -0.10 -9.68 3.35
CA SER A 447 1.08 -9.64 4.22
C SER A 447 2.28 -10.42 3.68
N ASN A 448 3.47 -10.08 4.20
CA ASN A 448 4.77 -10.60 3.78
C ASN A 448 5.09 -10.28 2.31
N ASN A 449 5.99 -11.05 1.67
CA ASN A 449 6.57 -10.72 0.38
C ASN A 449 5.61 -11.02 -0.79
N ILE A 450 4.46 -10.34 -0.79
CA ILE A 450 3.55 -10.25 -1.93
C ILE A 450 3.74 -8.89 -2.61
N ILE A 451 3.86 -8.93 -3.93
CA ILE A 451 3.66 -7.77 -4.78
C ILE A 451 2.21 -7.81 -5.27
N CYS A 452 1.44 -6.78 -4.94
CA CYS A 452 0.11 -6.54 -5.48
C CYS A 452 0.22 -5.71 -6.75
N GLU A 453 -0.11 -6.29 -7.90
CA GLU A 453 -0.26 -5.56 -9.16
C GLU A 453 -1.76 -5.25 -9.36
N ILE A 454 -2.15 -3.98 -9.20
CA ILE A 454 -3.55 -3.56 -9.25
C ILE A 454 -3.79 -2.68 -10.49
N THR A 455 -4.79 -3.04 -11.31
CA THR A 455 -5.14 -2.26 -12.51
C THR A 455 -6.05 -1.08 -12.21
N ASP A 456 -7.16 -1.31 -11.52
CA ASP A 456 -8.06 -0.24 -11.07
C ASP A 456 -7.54 0.35 -9.76
N GLN A 457 -6.80 1.45 -9.90
CA GLN A 457 -6.25 2.22 -8.80
C GLN A 457 -7.11 3.46 -8.48
N THR A 458 -8.42 3.41 -8.76
CA THR A 458 -9.34 4.51 -8.42
C THR A 458 -9.31 4.78 -6.91
N TYR A 459 -8.70 5.90 -6.52
CA TYR A 459 -8.53 6.28 -5.13
C TYR A 459 -9.65 7.22 -4.67
N LYS A 460 -10.41 6.81 -3.64
CA LYS A 460 -11.33 7.67 -2.90
C LYS A 460 -11.03 7.55 -1.41
N GLY A 461 -10.30 8.52 -0.88
CA GLY A 461 -9.81 8.59 0.50
C GLY A 461 -10.65 9.45 1.43
N GLU A 462 -11.99 9.36 1.36
CA GLU A 462 -12.88 9.99 2.35
C GLU A 462 -12.64 9.44 3.78
N ALA A 463 -13.51 9.76 4.74
CA ALA A 463 -13.51 9.11 6.05
C ALA A 463 -13.37 7.58 5.90
N HIS A 464 -12.65 6.93 6.82
CA HIS A 464 -12.20 5.53 6.65
C HIS A 464 -13.32 4.51 6.41
N TYR A 465 -14.58 4.85 6.67
CA TYR A 465 -15.76 4.03 6.36
C TYR A 465 -16.19 4.05 4.88
N ASN A 466 -15.72 5.04 4.11
CA ASN A 466 -16.09 5.32 2.73
C ASN A 466 -14.93 5.10 1.74
N TRP A 467 -13.83 4.48 2.19
CA TRP A 467 -12.70 4.21 1.31
C TRP A 467 -13.12 3.37 0.11
N SER A 468 -12.67 3.78 -1.08
CA SER A 468 -12.62 2.87 -2.23
C SER A 468 -11.84 1.61 -1.87
N PRO A 469 -12.09 0.46 -2.52
CA PRO A 469 -11.33 -0.76 -2.28
C PRO A 469 -9.81 -0.58 -2.44
N PHE A 470 -9.37 0.21 -3.42
CA PHE A 470 -7.94 0.52 -3.59
C PHE A 470 -7.40 1.39 -2.44
N ALA A 471 -8.12 2.45 -2.05
CA ALA A 471 -7.76 3.26 -0.88
C ALA A 471 -7.66 2.40 0.40
N TRP A 472 -8.55 1.43 0.61
CA TRP A 472 -8.42 0.47 1.71
C TRP A 472 -7.13 -0.35 1.61
N LEU A 473 -6.81 -0.88 0.44
CA LEU A 473 -5.61 -1.70 0.24
C LEU A 473 -4.36 -0.93 0.65
N VAL A 474 -4.16 0.28 0.13
CA VAL A 474 -2.95 1.06 0.40
C VAL A 474 -2.95 1.71 1.79
N ASN A 475 -4.12 2.02 2.37
CA ASN A 475 -4.16 2.64 3.69
C ASN A 475 -4.16 1.66 4.86
N LYS A 476 -4.55 0.39 4.64
CA LYS A 476 -4.78 -0.58 5.72
C LYS A 476 -4.51 -2.04 5.32
N GLY A 477 -4.84 -2.41 4.08
CA GLY A 477 -4.78 -3.79 3.61
C GLY A 477 -3.36 -4.34 3.51
N LEU A 478 -2.40 -3.57 3.00
CA LEU A 478 -0.99 -3.96 2.90
C LEU A 478 -0.31 -3.88 4.26
N GLN A 479 0.29 -4.98 4.70
CA GLN A 479 0.96 -5.07 6.00
C GLN A 479 2.23 -5.91 5.94
N GLN A 480 3.10 -5.77 6.94
CA GLN A 480 4.24 -6.66 7.17
C GLN A 480 5.18 -6.85 5.96
N GLY A 481 5.37 -5.82 5.13
CA GLY A 481 6.28 -5.86 3.96
C GLY A 481 5.59 -6.16 2.63
N ALA A 482 4.26 -6.32 2.60
CA ALA A 482 3.52 -6.39 1.35
C ALA A 482 3.58 -5.04 0.62
N THR A 483 3.69 -5.09 -0.71
CA THR A 483 3.91 -3.93 -1.57
C THR A 483 2.90 -3.92 -2.71
N TYR A 484 2.81 -2.79 -3.40
CA TYR A 484 2.07 -2.69 -4.65
C TYR A 484 2.86 -1.96 -5.73
N CYS A 485 2.44 -2.15 -6.98
CA CYS A 485 3.03 -1.53 -8.16
C CYS A 485 1.97 -1.33 -9.24
N ASN A 486 2.35 -0.58 -10.29
CA ASN A 486 1.52 -0.40 -11.47
C ASN A 486 1.41 -1.68 -12.32
N PRO A 487 0.37 -1.80 -13.16
CA PRO A 487 0.18 -2.94 -14.06
C PRO A 487 1.40 -3.21 -14.94
N GLY A 488 1.85 -4.45 -14.96
CA GLY A 488 3.03 -4.90 -15.69
C GLY A 488 4.37 -4.55 -15.04
N LYS A 489 4.38 -3.85 -13.89
CA LYS A 489 5.62 -3.30 -13.31
C LYS A 489 6.21 -4.13 -12.18
N ALA A 490 5.54 -5.19 -11.74
CA ALA A 490 6.03 -6.01 -10.64
C ALA A 490 7.45 -6.52 -10.95
N GLU A 491 8.38 -6.31 -10.02
CA GLU A 491 9.72 -6.89 -10.07
C GLU A 491 9.63 -8.37 -9.69
N PHE A 492 9.15 -9.15 -10.65
CA PHE A 492 8.83 -10.56 -10.50
C PHE A 492 8.98 -11.23 -11.87
N ILE A 493 9.47 -12.45 -11.88
CA ILE A 493 9.58 -13.27 -13.09
C ILE A 493 9.06 -14.65 -12.77
N LEU A 494 8.12 -15.12 -13.58
CA LEU A 494 7.63 -16.49 -13.56
C LEU A 494 7.61 -17.01 -15.00
N PRO A 495 8.67 -17.68 -15.47
CA PRO A 495 8.76 -18.13 -16.84
C PRO A 495 7.69 -19.17 -17.15
N ALA A 496 7.03 -19.04 -18.31
CA ALA A 496 6.15 -20.10 -18.79
C ALA A 496 6.98 -21.35 -19.12
N ASP A 497 6.61 -22.49 -18.52
CA ASP A 497 7.20 -23.80 -18.78
C ASP A 497 6.33 -24.65 -19.73
N GLY A 498 5.09 -24.22 -19.97
CA GLY A 498 4.10 -24.90 -20.80
C GLY A 498 3.33 -26.02 -20.10
N ASP A 499 3.62 -26.29 -18.82
CA ASP A 499 2.98 -27.33 -18.01
C ASP A 499 2.31 -26.72 -16.77
N CYS A 500 3.09 -26.38 -15.74
CA CYS A 500 2.59 -25.80 -14.49
C CYS A 500 2.44 -24.28 -14.53
N VAL A 501 3.15 -23.63 -15.45
CA VAL A 501 3.05 -22.21 -15.75
C VAL A 501 2.79 -22.07 -17.25
N LYS A 502 1.55 -21.73 -17.62
CA LYS A 502 1.14 -21.62 -19.03
C LYS A 502 1.26 -20.19 -19.54
N GLU A 503 0.78 -19.19 -18.80
CA GLU A 503 0.88 -17.79 -19.22
C GLU A 503 2.18 -17.16 -18.70
N GLY A 504 2.51 -17.39 -17.43
CA GLY A 504 3.69 -16.84 -16.78
C GLY A 504 3.63 -15.33 -16.60
N TYR A 505 4.75 -14.75 -16.21
CA TYR A 505 4.89 -13.31 -16.02
C TYR A 505 6.32 -12.86 -16.31
N ASN A 506 6.41 -11.79 -17.08
CA ASN A 506 7.61 -10.98 -17.22
C ASN A 506 7.23 -9.52 -17.04
N SER A 507 8.08 -8.80 -16.33
CA SER A 507 7.97 -7.36 -16.16
C SER A 507 8.02 -6.60 -17.48
N ASP A 508 7.23 -5.53 -17.59
CA ASP A 508 7.42 -4.47 -18.58
C ASP A 508 8.56 -3.55 -18.13
N GLU A 509 9.63 -3.49 -18.93
CA GLU A 509 10.83 -2.68 -18.68
C GLU A 509 10.62 -1.17 -18.87
N LYS A 510 9.45 -0.73 -19.35
CA LYS A 510 9.18 0.71 -19.43
C LYS A 510 9.14 1.33 -18.03
N PRO A 511 9.63 2.58 -17.86
CA PRO A 511 9.56 3.27 -16.58
C PRO A 511 8.11 3.55 -16.18
N ASP A 512 7.87 3.75 -14.88
CA ASP A 512 6.66 4.40 -14.41
C ASP A 512 6.71 5.91 -14.70
N ASP A 513 5.54 6.48 -14.98
CA ASP A 513 5.37 7.92 -15.19
C ASP A 513 5.03 8.59 -13.85
N VAL A 514 6.06 8.79 -13.01
CA VAL A 514 5.93 9.45 -11.71
C VAL A 514 6.50 10.87 -11.78
N GLU A 515 5.65 11.87 -11.59
CA GLU A 515 6.07 13.26 -11.50
C GLU A 515 6.68 13.54 -10.11
N ILE A 516 7.95 13.96 -10.08
CA ILE A 516 8.60 14.35 -8.82
C ILE A 516 8.21 15.79 -8.48
N ARG A 517 7.41 15.94 -7.41
CA ARG A 517 7.09 17.22 -6.78
C ARG A 517 7.80 17.31 -5.45
N TYR A 518 8.32 18.49 -5.12
CA TYR A 518 9.00 18.71 -3.84
C TYR A 518 8.06 19.30 -2.79
N ALA A 519 8.35 19.05 -1.51
CA ALA A 519 7.60 19.63 -0.41
C ALA A 519 7.71 21.17 -0.42
N VAL A 520 6.60 21.82 -0.09
CA VAL A 520 6.50 23.28 0.03
C VAL A 520 6.06 23.63 1.45
N TYR A 521 6.67 24.64 2.03
CA TYR A 521 6.29 25.20 3.33
C TYR A 521 6.10 26.70 3.20
N SER A 522 5.01 27.20 3.76
CA SER A 522 4.67 28.61 3.74
C SER A 522 5.04 29.27 5.07
N TYR A 523 5.90 30.28 5.01
CA TYR A 523 6.24 31.12 6.16
C TYR A 523 5.46 32.42 6.05
N ALA A 524 4.57 32.65 7.01
CA ALA A 524 3.65 33.78 7.04
C ALA A 524 3.95 34.67 8.25
N PHE A 525 4.14 35.97 8.04
CA PHE A 525 4.64 36.89 9.07
C PHE A 525 3.71 38.07 9.31
N GLU A 526 3.87 38.67 10.48
CA GLU A 526 3.33 39.96 10.91
C GLU A 526 4.46 40.99 11.05
N ASP A 527 4.24 42.26 10.73
CA ASP A 527 5.27 43.30 10.63
C ASP A 527 5.43 44.20 11.88
N ASN A 528 4.43 44.15 12.77
CA ASN A 528 4.28 45.08 13.88
C ASN A 528 5.08 44.70 15.13
N TYR A 529 5.80 43.58 15.10
CA TYR A 529 6.65 43.11 16.20
C TYR A 529 7.54 44.23 16.77
N PRO A 530 7.64 44.40 18.10
CA PRO A 530 6.99 43.60 19.14
C PRO A 530 5.56 44.05 19.49
N LYS A 531 4.99 45.07 18.82
CA LYS A 531 3.61 45.48 19.09
C LYS A 531 2.63 44.46 18.50
N ALA A 532 1.46 44.38 19.12
CA ALA A 532 0.36 43.60 18.57
C ALA A 532 0.02 44.06 17.13
N GLY A 533 -0.13 43.10 16.23
CA GLY A 533 -0.60 43.30 14.85
C GLY A 533 -2.11 43.13 14.73
N ASP A 534 -2.58 42.99 13.50
CA ASP A 534 -3.96 42.63 13.16
C ASP A 534 -4.12 41.12 12.89
N TYR A 535 -3.02 40.36 12.88
CA TYR A 535 -3.01 38.89 12.90
C TYR A 535 -3.74 38.26 11.71
N ASP A 536 -3.61 38.88 10.53
CA ASP A 536 -4.03 38.31 9.26
C ASP A 536 -2.91 37.47 8.61
N PHE A 537 -1.68 37.56 9.14
CA PHE A 537 -0.47 36.84 8.73
C PHE A 537 -0.16 36.96 7.24
N ASN A 538 -0.42 38.12 6.64
CA ASN A 538 -0.13 38.35 5.22
C ASN A 538 0.91 39.46 4.95
N ASP A 539 1.47 40.08 5.99
CA ASP A 539 2.45 41.16 5.85
C ASP A 539 3.65 40.74 4.98
N ILE A 540 4.12 39.51 5.18
CA ILE A 540 4.99 38.78 4.25
C ILE A 540 4.57 37.31 4.25
N VAL A 541 4.35 36.75 3.06
CA VAL A 541 4.14 35.31 2.88
C VAL A 541 5.17 34.76 1.91
N LEU A 542 5.94 33.77 2.34
CA LEU A 542 6.94 33.08 1.53
C LEU A 542 6.55 31.62 1.33
N ASN A 543 6.43 31.16 0.08
CA ASN A 543 6.35 29.73 -0.18
C ASN A 543 7.75 29.22 -0.53
N VAL A 544 8.25 28.30 0.29
CA VAL A 544 9.59 27.72 0.15
C VAL A 544 9.45 26.29 -0.34
N THR A 545 9.91 26.03 -1.56
CA THR A 545 10.10 24.66 -2.06
C THR A 545 11.46 24.15 -1.61
N LEU A 546 11.48 22.98 -0.98
CA LEU A 546 12.67 22.41 -0.36
C LEU A 546 13.25 21.26 -1.18
N PRO A 547 14.57 21.01 -1.09
CA PRO A 547 15.11 19.75 -1.56
C PRO A 547 14.54 18.61 -0.71
N ALA A 548 14.45 17.41 -1.30
CA ALA A 548 14.13 16.20 -0.54
C ALA A 548 15.18 15.97 0.54
N ALA A 549 14.75 15.50 1.72
CA ALA A 549 15.68 15.12 2.78
C ALA A 549 16.60 14.00 2.30
N GLY A 550 17.85 14.05 2.71
CA GLY A 550 18.87 13.08 2.34
C GLY A 550 20.10 13.25 3.20
N ASN A 551 20.87 12.18 3.31
CA ASN A 551 22.21 12.21 3.86
C ASN A 551 23.20 12.34 2.71
N ASP A 552 24.36 12.93 2.99
CA ASP A 552 25.45 13.08 2.03
C ASP A 552 25.17 14.03 0.85
N VAL A 553 24.53 15.17 1.17
CA VAL A 553 24.21 16.23 0.19
C VAL A 553 25.28 17.31 0.15
N LYS A 554 25.69 17.73 -1.05
CA LYS A 554 26.63 18.86 -1.30
C LYS A 554 25.97 20.11 -1.87
N GLU A 555 24.73 20.02 -2.32
CA GLU A 555 23.99 21.13 -2.90
C GLU A 555 22.62 21.24 -2.25
N LEU A 556 22.31 22.40 -1.67
CA LEU A 556 20.98 22.75 -1.19
C LEU A 556 20.34 23.71 -2.17
N LYS A 557 19.13 23.39 -2.63
CA LYS A 557 18.39 24.21 -3.61
C LYS A 557 17.05 24.61 -3.04
N TYR A 558 16.90 25.90 -2.77
CA TYR A 558 15.67 26.49 -2.27
C TYR A 558 15.04 27.35 -3.35
N LYS A 559 13.72 27.22 -3.52
CA LYS A 559 12.94 28.13 -4.36
C LYS A 559 11.94 28.86 -3.47
N ILE A 560 12.09 30.17 -3.38
CA ILE A 560 11.30 31.04 -2.50
C ILE A 560 10.41 31.93 -3.36
N ASP A 561 9.10 31.76 -3.24
CA ASP A 561 8.12 32.65 -3.85
C ASP A 561 7.62 33.67 -2.82
N LEU A 562 7.79 34.96 -3.06
CA LEU A 562 7.21 36.02 -2.22
C LEU A 562 5.74 36.23 -2.62
N ARG A 563 4.80 35.63 -1.89
CA ARG A 563 3.38 35.60 -2.27
C ARG A 563 2.60 36.84 -1.88
N ALA A 564 2.94 37.46 -0.75
CA ALA A 564 2.23 38.64 -0.25
C ALA A 564 3.20 39.65 0.35
N VAL A 565 2.82 40.93 0.24
CA VAL A 565 3.40 42.04 0.97
C VAL A 565 2.25 42.88 1.53
N GLY A 566 1.65 42.47 2.65
CA GLY A 566 0.57 43.18 3.36
C GLY A 566 1.02 44.40 4.15
N ALA A 567 2.32 44.66 4.23
CA ALA A 567 2.82 45.81 4.96
C ALA A 567 3.03 47.04 4.07
N VAL A 568 2.78 48.25 4.60
CA VAL A 568 3.27 49.51 4.00
C VAL A 568 4.68 49.90 4.48
N LYS A 569 5.26 49.07 5.36
CA LYS A 569 6.58 49.25 5.95
C LYS A 569 7.68 48.69 5.04
N GLN A 570 8.91 49.21 5.17
CA GLN A 570 10.06 48.58 4.53
C GLN A 570 10.47 47.32 5.28
N LEU A 571 10.24 46.17 4.65
CA LEU A 571 10.57 44.85 5.17
C LEU A 571 11.56 44.16 4.22
N GLY A 572 12.61 43.57 4.78
CA GLY A 572 13.45 42.59 4.10
C GLY A 572 13.23 41.20 4.66
N ALA A 573 13.73 40.17 3.97
CA ALA A 573 13.73 38.80 4.48
C ALA A 573 15.11 38.15 4.35
N GLY A 574 15.42 37.29 5.31
CA GLY A 574 16.64 36.51 5.37
C GLY A 574 16.36 35.03 5.67
N LEU A 575 17.34 34.18 5.36
CA LEU A 575 17.38 32.78 5.75
C LEU A 575 18.62 32.53 6.60
N ARG A 576 18.42 32.18 7.88
CA ARG A 576 19.47 31.63 8.72
C ARG A 576 19.41 30.10 8.65
N ILE A 577 20.49 29.46 8.20
CA ILE A 577 20.59 28.00 8.17
C ILE A 577 21.41 27.54 9.36
N ARG A 578 20.77 26.82 10.30
CA ARG A 578 21.44 26.25 11.47
C ARG A 578 22.15 24.95 11.12
N GLY A 579 23.22 24.65 11.84
CA GLY A 579 24.02 23.44 11.63
C GLY A 579 25.02 23.51 10.46
N ILE A 580 25.02 24.59 9.67
CA ILE A 580 26.02 24.81 8.62
C ILE A 580 27.03 25.88 9.06
N ASP A 581 28.30 25.48 9.19
CA ASP A 581 29.41 26.41 9.34
C ASP A 581 29.63 27.15 8.00
N LYS A 582 29.71 28.50 8.04
CA LYS A 582 30.07 29.33 6.88
C LYS A 582 31.34 28.85 6.18
N ASN A 583 32.31 28.31 6.92
CA ASN A 583 33.55 27.79 6.35
C ASN A 583 33.33 26.56 5.46
N ASN A 584 32.23 25.82 5.64
CA ASN A 584 31.85 24.71 4.79
C ASN A 584 31.19 25.17 3.48
N VAL A 585 30.79 26.43 3.36
CA VAL A 585 30.21 26.96 2.12
C VAL A 585 31.32 27.16 1.09
N GLU A 586 31.16 26.54 -0.07
CA GLU A 586 32.00 26.75 -1.25
C GLU A 586 31.51 27.97 -2.04
N GLU A 587 30.20 28.02 -2.31
CA GLU A 587 29.57 29.07 -3.10
C GLU A 587 28.09 29.19 -2.74
N ILE A 588 27.56 30.41 -2.79
CA ILE A 588 26.12 30.65 -2.84
C ILE A 588 25.82 31.43 -4.11
N SER A 589 25.02 30.82 -4.97
CA SER A 589 24.58 31.42 -6.24
C SER A 589 23.06 31.57 -6.26
N PHE A 590 22.59 32.52 -7.06
CA PHE A 590 21.18 32.87 -7.19
C PHE A 590 20.73 32.70 -8.62
N GLY A 591 19.59 32.04 -8.82
CA GLY A 591 18.98 31.81 -10.13
C GLY A 591 17.93 32.87 -10.46
N ALA A 592 16.69 32.44 -10.69
CA ALA A 592 15.56 33.37 -10.84
C ALA A 592 15.54 34.42 -9.71
N GLY A 593 15.18 35.66 -10.03
CA GLY A 593 15.06 36.77 -9.06
C GLY A 593 16.37 37.43 -8.61
N ALA A 594 17.54 36.93 -9.03
CA ALA A 594 18.85 37.43 -8.58
C ALA A 594 19.06 38.94 -8.78
N ALA A 595 18.64 39.50 -9.92
CA ALA A 595 18.81 40.93 -10.21
C ALA A 595 17.97 41.81 -9.27
N GLN A 596 16.69 41.45 -9.09
CA GLN A 596 15.77 42.14 -8.18
C GLN A 596 16.26 42.05 -6.73
N ARG A 597 16.72 40.85 -6.31
CA ARG A 597 17.38 40.65 -5.02
C ARG A 597 18.52 41.65 -4.81
N THR A 598 19.51 41.66 -5.69
CA THR A 598 20.70 42.53 -5.54
C THR A 598 20.31 44.02 -5.48
N GLY A 599 19.34 44.45 -6.28
CA GLY A 599 18.82 45.82 -6.23
C GLY A 599 18.15 46.15 -4.90
N SER A 600 17.37 45.21 -4.34
CA SER A 600 16.64 45.39 -3.07
C SER A 600 17.55 45.53 -1.84
N LEU A 601 18.75 44.95 -1.87
CA LEU A 601 19.70 44.98 -0.75
C LEU A 601 20.33 46.36 -0.51
N ASN A 602 20.15 47.30 -1.43
CA ASN A 602 20.55 48.70 -1.21
C ASN A 602 19.67 49.44 -0.17
N SER A 603 18.62 48.79 0.36
CA SER A 603 17.83 49.30 1.47
C SER A 603 18.64 49.52 2.74
N GLY A 604 19.74 48.77 2.92
CA GLY A 604 20.55 48.79 4.15
C GLY A 604 20.05 47.87 5.26
N ILE A 605 18.95 47.14 5.07
CA ILE A 605 18.45 46.16 6.06
C ILE A 605 19.41 44.96 6.15
N PHE A 606 19.90 44.47 5.01
CA PHE A 606 20.84 43.36 4.92
C PHE A 606 22.11 43.79 4.18
N GLU A 607 23.22 43.07 4.43
CA GLU A 607 24.44 43.24 3.65
C GLU A 607 24.18 42.92 2.16
N ASN A 608 24.72 43.74 1.26
CA ASN A 608 24.67 43.47 -0.18
C ASN A 608 25.74 42.44 -0.58
N ALA A 609 25.55 41.21 -0.11
CA ALA A 609 26.44 40.07 -0.28
C ALA A 609 25.63 38.78 -0.46
N SER A 610 26.28 37.68 -0.84
CA SER A 610 25.61 36.37 -0.95
C SER A 610 25.20 35.79 0.41
N TYR A 611 25.96 36.10 1.46
CA TYR A 611 25.65 35.82 2.86
C TYR A 611 26.32 36.89 3.73
N GLU A 612 25.82 37.09 4.96
CA GLU A 612 26.35 38.12 5.86
C GLU A 612 27.74 37.75 6.43
N ALA A 613 28.63 38.73 6.53
CA ALA A 613 30.00 38.51 7.01
C ALA A 613 30.06 38.33 8.54
N ASN A 614 29.24 39.09 9.28
CA ASN A 614 29.29 39.09 10.74
C ASN A 614 28.71 37.79 11.36
N GLY A 615 29.32 37.36 12.47
CA GLY A 615 28.95 36.14 13.19
C GLY A 615 29.35 34.84 12.47
N ASN A 616 29.11 33.70 13.13
CA ASN A 616 29.47 32.37 12.61
C ASN A 616 28.31 31.66 11.90
N GLU A 617 27.07 32.14 12.06
CA GLU A 617 25.86 31.52 11.50
C GLU A 617 25.69 31.84 10.02
N LEU A 618 25.38 30.86 9.16
CA LEU A 618 25.08 31.12 7.76
C LEU A 618 23.75 31.89 7.61
N VAL A 619 23.84 33.19 7.29
CA VAL A 619 22.68 34.06 7.05
C VAL A 619 22.71 34.54 5.61
N ILE A 620 21.70 34.16 4.83
CA ILE A 620 21.55 34.49 3.40
C ILE A 620 20.47 35.58 3.27
N PRO A 621 20.83 36.80 2.83
CA PRO A 621 19.82 37.80 2.48
C PRO A 621 18.98 37.31 1.30
N LEU A 622 17.66 37.28 1.44
CA LEU A 622 16.74 36.89 0.35
C LEU A 622 16.32 38.13 -0.44
N PHE A 623 15.96 39.20 0.26
CA PHE A 623 15.75 40.54 -0.29
C PHE A 623 15.84 41.59 0.82
N GLY A 624 16.34 42.78 0.48
CA GLY A 624 16.42 43.90 1.42
C GLY A 624 15.17 44.74 1.49
N ASP A 625 14.28 44.61 0.50
CA ASP A 625 13.04 45.38 0.40
C ASP A 625 12.01 44.62 -0.45
N ALA A 626 10.95 44.12 0.20
CA ALA A 626 9.88 43.35 -0.43
C ALA A 626 9.13 44.12 -1.52
N HIS A 627 9.02 45.44 -1.39
CA HIS A 627 8.38 46.28 -2.39
C HIS A 627 9.28 46.48 -3.62
N TYR A 628 10.59 46.60 -3.38
CA TYR A 628 11.58 46.79 -4.43
C TYR A 628 11.63 45.61 -5.40
N VAL A 629 11.53 44.37 -4.90
CA VAL A 629 11.57 43.19 -5.78
C VAL A 629 10.41 43.16 -6.78
N TYR A 630 9.31 43.88 -6.48
CA TYR A 630 8.18 44.11 -7.37
C TYR A 630 8.22 45.44 -8.13
N GLY A 631 9.34 46.17 -8.05
CA GLY A 631 9.58 47.41 -8.80
C GLY A 631 9.12 48.69 -8.12
N TYR A 632 8.59 48.62 -6.89
CA TYR A 632 8.22 49.81 -6.12
C TYR A 632 9.44 50.38 -5.39
N THR A 633 9.71 51.68 -5.58
CA THR A 633 10.92 52.32 -5.05
C THR A 633 10.60 53.59 -4.27
N GLY A 634 11.56 54.03 -3.44
CA GLY A 634 11.41 55.23 -2.62
C GLY A 634 10.28 55.09 -1.58
N ALA A 635 9.35 56.04 -1.59
CA ALA A 635 8.22 56.10 -0.66
C ALA A 635 6.99 55.28 -1.10
N GLN A 636 7.02 54.63 -2.27
CA GLN A 636 5.91 53.80 -2.75
C GLN A 636 5.89 52.47 -2.01
N ARG A 637 4.87 52.27 -1.17
CA ARG A 637 4.69 51.08 -0.34
C ARG A 637 3.24 50.57 -0.35
N PRO A 638 2.69 50.23 -1.53
CA PRO A 638 1.35 49.66 -1.57
C PRO A 638 1.37 48.23 -1.04
N MET A 639 0.29 47.83 -0.38
CA MET A 639 0.01 46.42 -0.09
C MET A 639 -0.10 45.63 -1.40
N LEU A 640 0.49 44.44 -1.45
CA LEU A 640 0.59 43.59 -2.64
C LEU A 640 0.00 42.20 -2.38
N ASN A 641 -0.96 41.81 -3.23
CA ASN A 641 -1.55 40.48 -3.27
C ASN A 641 -2.19 39.99 -1.96
N THR A 642 -2.78 40.90 -1.18
CA THR A 642 -3.51 40.59 0.06
C THR A 642 -5.02 40.77 -0.09
N GLY A 643 -5.53 41.00 -1.30
CA GLY A 643 -6.96 41.21 -1.53
C GLY A 643 -7.36 42.66 -1.26
N ASN A 644 -8.37 42.90 -0.41
CA ASN A 644 -9.01 44.19 -0.12
C ASN A 644 -8.12 45.43 -0.37
N ALA A 645 -8.40 46.21 -1.40
CA ALA A 645 -7.70 47.45 -1.74
C ALA A 645 -6.16 47.35 -1.94
N SER A 646 -5.60 46.14 -2.01
CA SER A 646 -4.20 45.87 -2.38
C SER A 646 -4.01 45.80 -3.90
N THR A 647 -2.77 45.91 -4.35
CA THR A 647 -2.43 45.73 -5.76
C THR A 647 -2.24 44.24 -6.05
N PRO A 648 -3.00 43.63 -6.99
CA PRO A 648 -2.81 42.23 -7.35
C PRO A 648 -1.47 42.04 -8.06
N LEU A 649 -0.83 40.89 -7.83
CA LEU A 649 0.38 40.51 -8.55
C LEU A 649 0.02 39.68 -9.78
N THR A 650 0.60 40.05 -10.93
CA THR A 650 0.44 39.31 -12.19
C THR A 650 1.49 38.23 -12.34
N ASP A 651 2.70 38.49 -11.85
CA ASP A 651 3.81 37.55 -11.75
C ASP A 651 4.29 37.51 -10.29
N ILE A 652 4.55 36.31 -9.79
CA ILE A 652 5.09 36.11 -8.45
C ILE A 652 6.62 36.18 -8.53
N TYR A 653 7.22 37.00 -7.66
CA TYR A 653 8.67 37.03 -7.49
C TYR A 653 9.14 35.70 -6.90
N THR A 654 9.97 35.00 -7.67
CA THR A 654 10.64 33.77 -7.26
C THR A 654 12.14 34.03 -7.16
N LEU A 655 12.73 33.68 -6.01
CA LEU A 655 14.16 33.62 -5.81
C LEU A 655 14.62 32.16 -5.74
N GLU A 656 15.58 31.78 -6.59
CA GLU A 656 16.28 30.51 -6.46
C GLU A 656 17.61 30.71 -5.73
N VAL A 657 17.83 29.95 -4.65
CA VAL A 657 19.06 29.98 -3.84
C VAL A 657 19.72 28.61 -3.92
N ASN A 658 20.96 28.58 -4.41
CA ASN A 658 21.77 27.37 -4.49
C ASN A 658 22.98 27.52 -3.56
N VAL A 659 23.06 26.67 -2.55
CA VAL A 659 24.19 26.63 -1.61
C VAL A 659 25.03 25.39 -1.92
N LYS A 660 26.26 25.62 -2.39
CA LYS A 660 27.24 24.57 -2.66
C LYS A 660 28.17 24.43 -1.46
N LEU A 661 28.39 23.21 -1.00
CA LEU A 661 29.15 22.87 0.20
C LEU A 661 30.43 22.12 -0.15
N LYS A 662 31.47 22.34 0.66
CA LYS A 662 32.77 21.64 0.54
C LYS A 662 32.67 20.20 1.00
N ASN A 663 31.94 19.97 2.10
CA ASN A 663 31.69 18.66 2.69
C ASN A 663 30.20 18.30 2.64
N GLU A 664 29.95 17.01 2.54
CA GLU A 664 28.63 16.38 2.62
C GLU A 664 27.96 16.63 3.98
N ILE A 665 26.66 16.91 3.96
CA ILE A 665 25.83 17.09 5.16
C ILE A 665 24.46 16.40 4.98
N SER A 666 23.74 16.23 6.08
CA SER A 666 22.29 16.00 6.02
C SER A 666 21.57 17.30 5.70
N VAL A 667 20.51 17.23 4.89
CA VAL A 667 19.65 18.38 4.59
C VAL A 667 19.09 18.98 5.89
N PRO A 668 19.21 20.30 6.14
CA PRO A 668 18.67 20.92 7.34
C PRO A 668 17.14 20.83 7.38
N SER A 669 16.59 20.44 8.55
CA SER A 669 15.15 20.35 8.77
C SER A 669 14.46 21.71 8.75
N VAL A 670 13.23 21.76 8.25
CA VAL A 670 12.32 22.92 8.32
C VAL A 670 12.00 23.29 9.76
N THR A 671 11.78 22.29 10.60
CA THR A 671 11.34 22.48 11.99
C THR A 671 12.44 23.11 12.85
N ASP A 672 13.72 22.77 12.65
CA ASP A 672 14.80 23.24 13.54
C ASP A 672 16.03 23.84 12.83
N GLY A 673 16.16 23.63 11.52
CA GLY A 673 17.33 23.96 10.72
C GLY A 673 17.18 25.21 9.85
N LEU A 674 15.96 25.51 9.41
CA LEU A 674 15.67 26.57 8.44
C LEU A 674 14.87 27.72 9.08
N ASP A 675 15.61 28.75 9.48
CA ASP A 675 15.04 29.96 10.07
C ASP A 675 14.88 31.04 9.01
N PHE A 676 13.73 31.03 8.34
CA PHE A 676 13.28 32.16 7.53
C PHE A 676 12.74 33.23 8.46
N PHE A 677 13.17 34.47 8.24
CA PHE A 677 12.80 35.60 9.09
C PHE A 677 12.63 36.86 8.26
N ILE A 678 11.81 37.78 8.77
CA ILE A 678 11.70 39.13 8.21
C ILE A 678 12.40 40.13 9.12
N ALA A 679 12.83 41.25 8.56
CA ALA A 679 13.52 42.28 9.30
C ALA A 679 13.20 43.68 8.80
N TYR A 680 13.34 44.65 9.69
CA TYR A 680 13.16 46.06 9.38
C TYR A 680 14.17 46.91 10.14
N GLN A 681 14.37 48.15 9.70
CA GLN A 681 15.32 49.05 10.33
C GLN A 681 14.90 49.38 11.77
N GLY A 682 15.72 49.00 12.75
CA GLY A 682 15.49 49.24 14.18
C GLY A 682 15.95 50.63 14.64
N ILE A 683 15.74 50.92 15.93
CA ILE A 683 16.29 52.10 16.61
C ILE A 683 17.75 51.82 16.95
N GLY A 684 18.67 52.05 15.99
CA GLY A 684 20.11 51.82 16.18
C GLY A 684 20.81 51.30 14.94
N GLN A 685 22.01 50.73 15.15
CA GLN A 685 22.83 50.15 14.08
C GLN A 685 22.37 48.74 13.66
N LYS A 686 21.62 48.04 14.52
CA LYS A 686 21.10 46.69 14.26
C LYS A 686 19.66 46.75 13.73
N ARG A 687 19.32 45.84 12.81
CA ARG A 687 17.94 45.65 12.35
C ARG A 687 17.13 44.91 13.40
N THR A 688 15.83 45.18 13.47
CA THR A 688 14.92 44.36 14.27
C THR A 688 14.48 43.16 13.44
N GLU A 689 14.53 41.96 14.02
CA GLU A 689 14.21 40.70 13.35
C GLU A 689 12.97 40.03 13.95
N ILE A 690 12.21 39.34 13.10
CA ILE A 690 10.99 38.60 13.46
C ILE A 690 11.16 37.17 12.96
N HIS A 691 11.20 36.24 13.91
CA HIS A 691 11.43 34.81 13.69
C HIS A 691 10.24 33.98 14.18
N LEU A 692 10.18 32.70 13.79
CA LEU A 692 9.35 31.73 14.50
C LEU A 692 9.79 31.60 15.96
N THR A 693 8.85 31.33 16.86
CA THR A 693 9.08 31.43 18.32
C THR A 693 10.16 30.49 18.83
N HIS A 694 10.35 29.32 18.22
CA HIS A 694 11.40 28.37 18.60
C HIS A 694 12.82 28.87 18.21
N PHE A 695 12.95 29.74 17.20
CA PHE A 695 14.18 30.43 16.85
C PHE A 695 14.43 31.64 17.78
N ASN A 696 14.63 31.34 19.06
CA ASN A 696 14.75 32.27 20.19
C ASN A 696 16.04 33.12 20.24
N SER A 697 16.62 33.50 19.10
CA SER A 697 17.84 34.33 19.04
C SER A 697 17.91 35.19 17.78
N ALA A 698 18.37 36.43 17.92
CA ALA A 698 18.71 37.27 16.78
C ALA A 698 19.99 36.76 16.08
N THR A 699 20.15 37.11 14.82
CA THR A 699 21.41 36.98 14.08
C THR A 699 22.45 37.99 14.57
N ALA A 700 23.69 37.89 14.10
CA ALA A 700 24.77 38.80 14.47
C ALA A 700 24.47 40.29 14.15
N ASN A 701 23.84 40.55 12.99
CA ASN A 701 23.46 41.88 12.53
C ASN A 701 22.08 42.34 13.04
N GLY A 702 21.34 41.43 13.68
CA GLY A 702 20.01 41.68 14.20
C GLY A 702 19.93 41.93 15.69
N GLN A 703 18.72 42.29 16.12
CA GLN A 703 18.27 42.32 17.50
C GLN A 703 16.79 41.91 17.57
N LEU A 704 16.40 41.32 18.70
CA LEU A 704 14.99 41.13 19.07
C LEU A 704 14.51 42.32 19.89
N ALA A 705 13.27 42.26 20.39
CA ALA A 705 12.79 43.21 21.39
C ALA A 705 13.66 43.21 22.65
N ASP A 706 13.59 44.31 23.41
CA ASP A 706 14.26 44.42 24.71
C ASP A 706 13.92 43.22 25.62
N ASN A 707 14.88 42.76 26.43
CA ASN A 707 14.75 41.52 27.21
C ASN A 707 13.45 41.46 28.03
N GLU A 708 13.06 42.59 28.63
CA GLU A 708 11.86 42.70 29.47
C GLU A 708 10.57 42.48 28.64
N VAL A 709 10.54 42.95 27.39
CA VAL A 709 9.45 42.72 26.44
C VAL A 709 9.47 41.27 25.95
N LEU A 710 10.64 40.73 25.66
CA LEU A 710 10.80 39.36 25.17
C LEU A 710 10.38 38.32 26.21
N GLU A 711 10.65 38.57 27.50
CA GLU A 711 10.16 37.73 28.61
C GLU A 711 8.63 37.70 28.66
N VAL A 712 7.96 38.84 28.46
CA VAL A 712 6.49 38.90 28.40
C VAL A 712 5.96 38.15 27.18
N ILE A 713 6.56 38.34 25.99
CA ILE A 713 6.17 37.61 24.76
C ILE A 713 6.27 36.09 24.97
N LYS A 714 7.38 35.62 25.55
CA LYS A 714 7.58 34.19 25.85
C LYS A 714 6.57 33.67 26.87
N ALA A 715 6.20 34.49 27.86
CA ALA A 715 5.24 34.10 28.89
C ALA A 715 3.80 33.96 28.37
N VAL A 716 3.41 34.74 27.35
CA VAL A 716 2.07 34.64 26.72
C VAL A 716 2.05 33.77 25.47
N ASN A 717 3.21 33.45 24.92
CA ASN A 717 3.44 32.70 23.68
C ASN A 717 2.75 33.29 22.43
N ASN A 718 2.58 34.62 22.37
CA ASN A 718 2.10 35.27 21.14
C ASN A 718 3.15 35.16 20.03
N THR A 719 2.70 34.98 18.78
CA THR A 719 3.58 34.88 17.61
C THR A 719 3.32 35.98 16.58
N TRP A 720 4.36 36.25 15.79
CA TRP A 720 4.36 37.09 14.59
C TRP A 720 4.79 36.29 13.35
N ALA A 721 4.88 34.97 13.47
CA ALA A 721 5.25 34.08 12.37
C ALA A 721 4.55 32.72 12.50
N LEU A 722 4.16 32.14 11.36
CA LEU A 722 3.61 30.79 11.22
C LEU A 722 4.37 30.03 10.14
N CYS A 723 4.58 28.72 10.34
CA CYS A 723 5.13 27.82 9.32
C CYS A 723 4.13 26.71 8.97
N VAL A 724 3.44 26.86 7.84
CA VAL A 724 2.36 25.97 7.40
C VAL A 724 2.86 25.06 6.26
N PRO A 725 2.74 23.73 6.36
CA PRO A 725 2.98 22.83 5.24
C PRO A 725 2.04 23.13 4.07
N ASP A 726 2.55 22.93 2.86
CA ASP A 726 1.91 23.29 1.60
C ASP A 726 1.84 24.80 1.35
N LYS A 727 1.24 25.17 0.21
CA LYS A 727 0.92 26.55 -0.16
C LYS A 727 -0.25 27.05 0.70
N PHE A 728 0.04 27.88 1.70
CA PHE A 728 -0.92 28.41 2.66
C PHE A 728 -1.81 29.47 2.01
N ALA A 729 -3.13 29.24 2.03
CA ALA A 729 -4.12 30.22 1.57
C ALA A 729 -4.28 31.32 2.62
N TYR A 730 -3.37 32.29 2.60
CA TYR A 730 -3.30 33.31 3.65
C TYR A 730 -4.54 34.23 3.67
N PRO A 731 -4.97 34.70 4.85
CA PRO A 731 -6.08 35.64 4.99
C PRO A 731 -5.91 36.92 4.16
N THR A 732 -7.04 37.47 3.70
CA THR A 732 -7.05 38.79 3.06
C THR A 732 -6.73 39.89 4.05
N GLU A 733 -6.22 41.02 3.57
CA GLU A 733 -5.85 42.21 4.33
C GLU A 733 -6.88 42.55 5.42
N THR A 734 -6.39 42.75 6.66
CA THR A 734 -7.13 43.00 7.91
C THR A 734 -8.03 41.85 8.40
N THR A 735 -8.07 40.73 7.70
CA THR A 735 -8.90 39.58 8.08
C THR A 735 -8.16 38.70 9.06
N VAL A 736 -8.39 38.95 10.35
CA VAL A 736 -7.86 38.14 11.46
C VAL A 736 -7.98 36.64 11.16
N ILE A 737 -6.91 35.88 11.36
CA ILE A 737 -6.79 34.46 10.97
C ILE A 737 -7.93 33.58 11.47
N THR A 738 -8.45 33.81 12.69
CA THR A 738 -9.57 33.05 13.27
C THR A 738 -10.90 33.26 12.54
N ASN A 739 -11.05 34.35 11.79
CA ASN A 739 -12.20 34.60 10.94
C ASN A 739 -12.13 33.81 9.63
N ALA A 740 -10.93 33.55 9.12
CA ALA A 740 -10.69 32.77 7.90
C ALA A 740 -10.65 31.27 8.20
N TYR A 741 -10.06 30.89 9.34
CA TYR A 741 -9.81 29.52 9.78
C TYR A 741 -10.44 29.25 11.14
N SER A 742 -11.64 28.67 11.14
CA SER A 742 -12.44 28.49 12.35
C SER A 742 -11.82 27.53 13.38
N LYS A 743 -10.90 26.64 12.96
CA LYS A 743 -10.21 25.68 13.83
C LYS A 743 -8.84 26.17 14.33
N PHE A 744 -8.37 27.33 13.87
CA PHE A 744 -7.06 27.86 14.28
C PHE A 744 -6.97 28.09 15.79
N ALA A 745 -8.05 28.60 16.40
CA ALA A 745 -8.08 28.86 17.84
C ALA A 745 -8.02 27.57 18.68
N ASP A 746 -8.68 26.50 18.24
CA ASP A 746 -8.64 25.19 18.90
C ASP A 746 -7.22 24.62 18.86
N TRP A 747 -6.56 24.66 17.70
CA TRP A 747 -5.17 24.25 17.54
C TRP A 747 -4.21 25.13 18.35
N ALA A 748 -4.38 26.46 18.37
CA ALA A 748 -3.50 27.34 19.14
C ALA A 748 -3.64 27.16 20.66
N HIS A 749 -4.78 26.65 21.14
CA HIS A 749 -5.00 26.27 22.54
C HIS A 749 -4.33 24.93 22.90
N ASP A 750 -4.34 23.98 21.96
CA ASP A 750 -3.68 22.67 22.07
C ASP A 750 -3.12 22.29 20.70
N GLN A 751 -1.81 22.48 20.50
CA GLN A 751 -1.17 22.30 19.19
C GLN A 751 -1.07 20.83 18.76
N SER A 752 -1.52 19.89 19.61
CA SER A 752 -1.72 18.48 19.25
C SER A 752 -3.09 18.18 18.65
N SER A 753 -4.04 19.13 18.72
CA SER A 753 -5.42 19.00 18.25
C SER A 753 -5.64 19.74 16.92
N THR A 754 -6.53 19.24 16.05
CA THR A 754 -6.87 19.90 14.77
C THR A 754 -5.66 20.31 13.91
N THR A 755 -4.63 19.46 13.86
CA THR A 755 -3.33 19.68 13.19
C THR A 755 -3.42 19.87 11.67
N ASP A 756 -4.62 19.80 11.11
CA ASP A 756 -4.97 20.02 9.70
C ASP A 756 -5.87 21.26 9.50
N TRP A 757 -5.98 22.15 10.49
CA TRP A 757 -6.87 23.32 10.46
C TRP A 757 -6.74 24.15 9.17
N TYR A 758 -5.52 24.25 8.63
CA TYR A 758 -5.20 25.04 7.44
C TYR A 758 -5.79 24.47 6.14
N LYS A 759 -6.33 23.24 6.16
CA LYS A 759 -7.00 22.61 5.01
C LYS A 759 -8.47 23.01 4.87
N THR A 760 -9.09 23.58 5.91
CA THR A 760 -10.51 23.98 5.90
C THR A 760 -10.63 25.48 6.10
N VAL A 761 -11.09 26.20 5.07
CA VAL A 761 -11.03 27.67 5.02
C VAL A 761 -12.33 28.30 4.53
N SER A 762 -12.60 29.52 4.98
CA SER A 762 -13.62 30.39 4.36
C SER A 762 -13.05 31.01 3.09
N SER A 763 -13.43 30.48 1.92
CA SER A 763 -12.81 30.84 0.63
C SER A 763 -12.91 32.32 0.26
N ASP A 764 -13.90 33.04 0.77
CA ASP A 764 -14.10 34.48 0.57
C ASP A 764 -13.19 35.38 1.42
N LYS A 765 -12.41 34.78 2.34
CA LYS A 765 -11.58 35.48 3.32
C LYS A 765 -10.09 35.23 3.16
N VAL A 766 -9.69 34.52 2.11
CA VAL A 766 -8.30 34.12 1.85
C VAL A 766 -7.94 34.35 0.40
N ILE A 767 -6.64 34.47 0.13
CA ILE A 767 -6.09 34.39 -1.22
C ILE A 767 -5.78 32.92 -1.53
N GLN A 768 -6.37 32.41 -2.62
CA GLN A 768 -6.18 31.03 -3.08
C GLN A 768 -5.19 30.96 -4.25
N TYR A 769 -4.63 29.76 -4.49
CA TYR A 769 -3.59 29.49 -5.49
C TYR A 769 -4.13 28.99 -6.83
#